data_AF-A0A923HDC2-F1
#
_entry.id   AF-A0A923HDC2-F1
#
_cell.length_a   1.000
_cell.length_b   1.000
_cell.length_c   1.000
_cell.angle_alpha   90.00
_cell.angle_beta   90.00
_cell.angle_gamma   90.00
#
_symmetry.space_group_name_H-M   'P 1'
#
loop_
_entity.id
_entity.type
_entity.pdbx_description
1 polymer ?
#
loop_
_entity_poly.entity_id
_entity_poly.type
_entity_poly.pdbx_seq_one_letter_code
_entity_poly.pdbx_strand_id
1 'polypeptide(L)'
;MEQGIFEKIFKEHIKIETSQKSIDGLFTPRMKNKTDYSPYYQRNYVWDESKATHFIESIFLGTELPPLIFFENEDGIEIIDGRQRYETIFRFMENEFSLKLNGLTVLTQLKNLKYNSLGKKSNDLLERFLECKIRIINFQIVNHPPLKIDLQDRIKKEIFLRYNSGITPLKREEVDDARYDKDELTNFFKKKLNNQNTHQLFQSTLFTGSDVIYKKHTVAKIMNQVRVELVLPKYPIEQFSKGGVSKIVEKLYEFYITNKDKSDEKVFIGFRDKLEFLSKVIKKSKKNERKVNHLGLRTLLWGIGILEIEGVNVKFKNDLIEKSSLFIDENINYFSTEYSTRRENIFNRYLIVQTFLENIFDVDLSSYISTNSKFDKVKKGLSHRTPKTKLEELNNLGLSKPEPSNMSIEDVVRKMNRRKFLVRPSYQRIEVINQQKKSSIIESILLNIKLPPIFIFKRLDDVYEVVDGQQRLLTLLSFIGESYTDQNDKKIYSKDNKFKLKDLRILSELNGLSFENLTDKMQDKLYDFQLYIVEIDSYKNPSFDPIDLFIRLNDKPYPIKQNSFEMWNSWVDKEIISNIKTLKNELYPWFHIKTITKKSDRDRMENEELITSFCYVEMAKGNLGDVIDVYQRDNIDLEKTITSKINARIKTKSRINKLLLETSKDEKVKKEFLGSIKNVKSKIKNLKTILIDRNPQENESLADFLKTELDKIVVDGNSRKLKNFYLIWILISKSNFQLVKFKRNDMKKDLVKMIKFYNKSHLNFSKDLDYNLVDKFAEDSKFFIKNYSPISTRKRKLTMDEKKSLLDEQGGKSSISGATMYIWDEIEVDHKVPISLQGKDEIENLGIAHKIENREKGSKL
;
A
#
# COMPACT_ATOMS: atom_id res chain seq x y z
N MET A 1 -24.10 16.99 22.47
CA MET A 1 -24.97 15.95 23.04
C MET A 1 -24.57 14.54 22.58
N GLU A 2 -24.46 14.27 21.27
CA GLU A 2 -24.15 12.90 20.78
C GLU A 2 -22.75 12.37 21.16
N GLN A 3 -21.74 13.23 21.25
CA GLN A 3 -20.38 12.83 21.63
C GLN A 3 -20.29 12.32 23.08
N GLY A 4 -21.02 12.95 24.02
CA GLY A 4 -21.06 12.49 25.41
C GLY A 4 -21.79 11.15 25.58
N ILE A 5 -22.82 10.90 24.76
CA ILE A 5 -23.52 9.59 24.72
C ILE A 5 -22.58 8.52 24.15
N PHE A 6 -21.87 8.84 23.06
CA PHE A 6 -20.86 7.95 22.47
C PHE A 6 -19.78 7.54 23.47
N GLU A 7 -19.23 8.50 24.21
CA GLU A 7 -18.25 8.25 25.28
C GLU A 7 -18.82 7.40 26.41
N LYS A 8 -20.05 7.70 26.85
CA LYS A 8 -20.73 6.93 27.90
C LYS A 8 -20.94 5.47 27.52
N ILE A 9 -21.29 5.20 26.25
CA ILE A 9 -21.46 3.82 25.77
C ILE A 9 -20.18 3.01 25.90
N PHE A 10 -19.04 3.57 25.46
CA PHE A 10 -17.75 2.90 25.62
C PHE A 10 -17.34 2.70 27.09
N LYS A 11 -17.73 3.62 27.98
CA LYS A 11 -17.41 3.54 29.41
C LYS A 11 -18.27 2.52 30.18
N GLU A 12 -19.55 2.39 29.83
CA GLU A 12 -20.55 1.75 30.70
C GLU A 12 -21.38 0.63 30.05
N HIS A 13 -21.48 0.58 28.71
CA HIS A 13 -22.50 -0.22 28.02
C HIS A 13 -21.96 -1.27 27.04
N ILE A 14 -20.64 -1.38 26.86
CA ILE A 14 -20.03 -2.41 26.01
C ILE A 14 -19.70 -3.65 26.85
N LYS A 15 -20.39 -4.75 26.56
CA LYS A 15 -20.05 -6.09 27.06
C LYS A 15 -19.12 -6.78 26.08
N ILE A 16 -18.07 -7.42 26.61
CA ILE A 16 -17.08 -8.14 25.79
C ILE A 16 -16.92 -9.57 26.31
N GLU A 17 -17.33 -10.53 25.49
CA GLU A 17 -17.21 -11.97 25.78
C GLU A 17 -16.15 -12.61 24.88
N THR A 18 -15.57 -13.70 25.35
CA THR A 18 -14.62 -14.48 24.55
C THR A 18 -15.02 -15.93 24.52
N SER A 19 -14.93 -16.52 23.34
CA SER A 19 -15.25 -17.93 23.12
C SER A 19 -14.31 -18.52 22.07
N GLN A 20 -14.37 -19.85 21.90
CA GLN A 20 -13.70 -20.55 20.82
C GLN A 20 -14.75 -21.30 20.00
N LYS A 21 -14.65 -21.27 18.68
CA LYS A 21 -15.47 -22.11 17.79
C LYS A 21 -14.58 -22.85 16.82
N SER A 22 -14.91 -24.11 16.55
CA SER A 22 -14.31 -24.86 15.44
C SER A 22 -14.69 -24.22 14.10
N ILE A 23 -13.91 -24.49 13.05
CA ILE A 23 -14.27 -24.07 11.70
C ILE A 23 -15.64 -24.63 11.32
N ASP A 24 -15.91 -25.89 11.63
CA ASP A 24 -17.24 -26.48 11.41
C ASP A 24 -18.36 -25.69 12.09
N GLY A 25 -18.19 -25.35 13.38
CA GLY A 25 -19.14 -24.55 14.15
C GLY A 25 -19.34 -23.14 13.60
N LEU A 26 -18.30 -22.51 13.04
CA LEU A 26 -18.37 -21.18 12.43
C LEU A 26 -19.14 -21.15 11.11
N PHE A 27 -19.14 -22.26 10.36
CA PHE A 27 -19.68 -22.35 9.01
C PHE A 27 -20.96 -23.20 8.91
N THR A 28 -21.58 -23.55 10.05
CA THR A 28 -22.93 -24.13 10.06
C THR A 28 -23.93 -23.23 9.30
N PRO A 29 -24.96 -23.78 8.63
CA PRO A 29 -25.92 -22.98 7.86
C PRO A 29 -26.57 -21.85 8.67
N ARG A 30 -26.90 -22.12 9.94
CA ARG A 30 -27.46 -21.13 10.87
C ARG A 30 -26.50 -19.98 11.15
N MET A 31 -25.23 -20.28 11.43
CA MET A 31 -24.22 -19.25 11.69
C MET A 31 -23.90 -18.45 10.42
N LYS A 32 -23.74 -19.12 9.28
CA LYS A 32 -23.47 -18.49 7.98
C LYS A 32 -24.56 -17.47 7.60
N ASN A 33 -25.83 -17.83 7.78
CA ASN A 33 -26.95 -16.94 7.46
C ASN A 33 -27.09 -15.75 8.42
N LYS A 34 -26.62 -15.88 9.67
CA LYS A 34 -26.65 -14.79 10.67
C LYS A 34 -25.42 -13.89 10.65
N THR A 35 -24.37 -14.25 9.91
CA THR A 35 -23.07 -13.56 9.97
C THR A 35 -22.85 -12.70 8.73
N ASP A 36 -22.85 -11.38 8.90
CA ASP A 36 -22.31 -10.46 7.90
C ASP A 36 -20.79 -10.33 8.08
N TYR A 37 -20.04 -11.03 7.21
CA TYR A 37 -18.58 -10.98 7.19
C TYR A 37 -18.03 -9.84 6.32
N SER A 38 -18.88 -9.11 5.59
CA SER A 38 -18.49 -8.08 4.62
C SER A 38 -19.23 -6.74 4.81
N PRO A 39 -19.29 -6.20 6.05
CA PRO A 39 -19.99 -4.94 6.30
C PRO A 39 -19.37 -3.80 5.50
N TYR A 40 -20.19 -2.80 5.16
CA TYR A 40 -19.85 -1.81 4.14
C TYR A 40 -18.60 -0.98 4.45
N TYR A 41 -18.25 -0.75 5.72
CA TYR A 41 -17.09 0.04 6.14
C TYR A 41 -15.76 -0.71 6.05
N GLN A 42 -15.79 -2.03 5.79
CA GLN A 42 -14.58 -2.81 5.54
C GLN A 42 -14.11 -2.75 4.09
N ARG A 43 -12.80 -2.90 3.89
CA ARG A 43 -12.21 -3.10 2.57
C ARG A 43 -12.58 -4.45 1.96
N ASN A 44 -12.48 -4.55 0.65
CA ASN A 44 -12.65 -5.80 -0.10
C ASN A 44 -11.56 -6.85 0.24
N TYR A 45 -11.71 -8.07 -0.27
CA TYR A 45 -10.71 -9.12 -0.09
C TYR A 45 -9.42 -8.79 -0.86
N VAL A 46 -8.28 -8.78 -0.16
CA VAL A 46 -6.99 -8.34 -0.72
C VAL A 46 -5.88 -9.37 -0.68
N TRP A 47 -6.06 -10.47 0.06
CA TRP A 47 -5.05 -11.53 0.15
C TRP A 47 -4.84 -12.19 -1.21
N ASP A 48 -3.58 -12.35 -1.61
CA ASP A 48 -3.26 -13.20 -2.75
C ASP A 48 -3.36 -14.69 -2.37
N GLU A 49 -3.43 -15.57 -3.37
CA GLU A 49 -3.52 -17.02 -3.13
C GLU A 49 -2.32 -17.55 -2.32
N SER A 50 -1.17 -16.88 -2.36
CA SER A 50 0.00 -17.23 -1.55
C SER A 50 -0.23 -16.97 -0.06
N LYS A 51 -0.79 -15.82 0.32
CA LYS A 51 -1.15 -15.51 1.72
C LYS A 51 -2.34 -16.35 2.17
N ALA A 52 -3.34 -16.53 1.31
CA ALA A 52 -4.48 -17.39 1.59
C ALA A 52 -4.01 -18.83 1.89
N THR A 53 -3.16 -19.40 1.03
CA THR A 53 -2.55 -20.72 1.24
C THR A 53 -1.76 -20.79 2.54
N HIS A 54 -0.96 -19.76 2.86
CA HIS A 54 -0.18 -19.72 4.11
C HIS A 54 -1.08 -19.72 5.36
N PHE A 55 -2.22 -19.03 5.30
CA PHE A 55 -3.21 -19.07 6.38
C PHE A 55 -3.92 -20.42 6.49
N ILE A 56 -4.24 -21.07 5.36
CA ILE A 56 -4.79 -22.44 5.38
C ILE A 56 -3.75 -23.45 5.90
N GLU A 57 -2.47 -23.29 5.57
CA GLU A 57 -1.38 -24.10 6.14
C GLU A 57 -1.33 -23.96 7.67
N SER A 58 -1.50 -22.74 8.21
CA SER A 58 -1.59 -22.50 9.65
C SER A 58 -2.75 -23.24 10.33
N ILE A 59 -3.88 -23.42 9.64
CA ILE A 59 -5.02 -24.23 10.11
C ILE A 59 -4.60 -25.71 10.19
N PHE A 60 -3.99 -26.26 9.15
CA PHE A 60 -3.55 -27.66 9.14
C PHE A 60 -2.47 -27.97 10.16
N LEU A 61 -1.55 -27.02 10.39
CA LEU A 61 -0.53 -27.14 11.43
C LEU A 61 -1.11 -27.02 12.85
N GLY A 62 -2.40 -26.69 12.99
CA GLY A 62 -3.02 -26.44 14.29
C GLY A 62 -2.42 -25.24 15.01
N THR A 63 -1.70 -24.37 14.29
CA THR A 63 -1.07 -23.18 14.89
C THR A 63 -2.10 -22.24 15.48
N GLU A 64 -1.64 -21.38 16.36
CA GLU A 64 -2.49 -20.38 16.94
C GLU A 64 -2.85 -19.29 15.91
N LEU A 65 -4.13 -18.97 15.81
CA LEU A 65 -4.66 -18.02 14.83
C LEU A 65 -5.10 -16.76 15.56
N PRO A 66 -4.87 -15.56 14.99
CA PRO A 66 -5.41 -14.36 15.60
C PRO A 66 -6.96 -14.46 15.68
N PRO A 67 -7.61 -13.79 16.63
CA PRO A 67 -9.05 -13.94 16.89
C PRO A 67 -9.90 -13.23 15.84
N LEU A 68 -11.12 -13.72 15.61
CA LEU A 68 -12.17 -12.98 14.91
C LEU A 68 -12.87 -12.04 15.90
N ILE A 69 -13.12 -10.80 15.47
CA ILE A 69 -13.79 -9.80 16.30
C ILE A 69 -15.22 -9.68 15.80
N PHE A 70 -16.18 -10.09 16.62
CA PHE A 70 -17.60 -10.06 16.32
C PHE A 70 -18.28 -8.91 17.04
N PHE A 71 -19.32 -8.39 16.43
CA PHE A 71 -20.27 -7.48 17.05
C PHE A 71 -21.65 -8.07 16.87
N GLU A 72 -22.27 -8.46 17.98
CA GLU A 72 -23.56 -9.12 17.99
C GLU A 72 -24.65 -8.12 18.39
N ASN A 73 -25.66 -8.03 17.53
CA ASN A 73 -26.87 -7.25 17.69
C ASN A 73 -28.08 -8.18 17.65
N GLU A 74 -29.27 -7.64 17.94
CA GLU A 74 -30.54 -8.38 17.80
C GLU A 74 -30.72 -8.99 16.40
N ASP A 75 -30.26 -8.29 15.36
CA ASP A 75 -30.41 -8.68 13.95
C ASP A 75 -29.41 -9.73 13.46
N GLY A 76 -28.33 -10.01 14.20
CA GLY A 76 -27.27 -10.92 13.77
C GLY A 76 -25.86 -10.53 14.22
N ILE A 77 -24.86 -11.13 13.57
CA ILE A 77 -23.45 -10.98 13.89
C ILE A 77 -22.75 -10.25 12.74
N GLU A 78 -22.08 -9.14 13.04
CA GLU A 78 -21.16 -8.50 12.11
C GLU A 78 -19.71 -8.84 12.49
N ILE A 79 -18.91 -9.29 11.52
CA ILE A 79 -17.47 -9.40 11.74
C ILE A 79 -16.89 -8.00 11.65
N ILE A 80 -16.36 -7.45 12.74
CA ILE A 80 -15.67 -6.15 12.76
C ILE A 80 -14.26 -6.31 12.21
N ASP A 81 -13.50 -7.27 12.74
CA ASP A 81 -12.14 -7.59 12.26
C ASP A 81 -11.99 -9.09 12.02
N GLY A 82 -11.21 -9.42 10.98
CA GLY A 82 -10.97 -10.80 10.58
C GLY A 82 -11.70 -11.24 9.32
N ARG A 83 -12.37 -10.33 8.59
CA ARG A 83 -12.97 -10.61 7.27
C ARG A 83 -12.06 -11.41 6.35
N GLN A 84 -10.79 -11.00 6.19
CA GLN A 84 -9.85 -11.68 5.29
C GLN A 84 -9.60 -13.15 5.71
N ARG A 85 -9.62 -13.44 7.01
CA ARG A 85 -9.44 -14.79 7.57
C ARG A 85 -10.71 -15.62 7.35
N TYR A 86 -11.86 -15.09 7.77
CA TYR A 86 -13.16 -15.73 7.59
C TYR A 86 -13.44 -16.05 6.11
N GLU A 87 -13.29 -15.04 5.24
CA GLU A 87 -13.50 -15.19 3.80
C GLU A 87 -12.50 -16.16 3.16
N THR A 88 -11.25 -16.24 3.65
CA THR A 88 -10.29 -17.25 3.15
C THR A 88 -10.73 -18.68 3.44
N ILE A 89 -11.21 -18.95 4.65
CA ILE A 89 -11.73 -20.27 5.05
C ILE A 89 -12.93 -20.60 4.17
N PHE A 90 -13.87 -19.65 4.08
CA PHE A 90 -15.08 -19.78 3.29
C PHE A 90 -14.76 -20.12 1.82
N ARG A 91 -13.89 -19.34 1.17
CA ARG A 91 -13.49 -19.53 -0.22
C ARG A 91 -12.78 -20.86 -0.46
N PHE A 92 -12.00 -21.33 0.51
CA PHE A 92 -11.36 -22.64 0.41
C PHE A 92 -12.39 -23.77 0.48
N MET A 93 -13.34 -23.70 1.43
CA MET A 93 -14.46 -24.66 1.56
C MET A 93 -15.32 -24.72 0.30
N GLU A 94 -15.56 -23.57 -0.35
CA GLU A 94 -16.29 -23.47 -1.62
C GLU A 94 -15.44 -23.84 -2.86
N ASN A 95 -14.23 -24.40 -2.66
CA ASN A 95 -13.31 -24.84 -3.72
C ASN A 95 -12.87 -23.74 -4.71
N GLU A 96 -12.92 -22.47 -4.29
CA GLU A 96 -12.61 -21.32 -5.16
C GLU A 96 -11.12 -21.20 -5.52
N PHE A 97 -10.22 -21.76 -4.70
CA PHE A 97 -8.80 -21.78 -4.98
C PHE A 97 -8.14 -23.09 -4.51
N SER A 98 -6.96 -23.36 -5.06
CA SER A 98 -6.09 -24.49 -4.70
C SER A 98 -4.87 -23.99 -3.95
N LEU A 99 -4.35 -24.78 -3.01
CA LEU A 99 -3.13 -24.42 -2.26
C LEU A 99 -1.93 -24.24 -3.19
N LYS A 100 -1.23 -23.11 -3.09
CA LYS A 100 -0.08 -22.78 -3.95
C LYS A 100 1.24 -23.07 -3.25
N LEU A 101 2.19 -23.65 -4.00
CA LEU A 101 3.54 -23.95 -3.47
C LEU A 101 4.22 -22.73 -2.85
N ASN A 102 3.97 -21.53 -3.38
CA ASN A 102 4.58 -20.30 -2.88
C ASN A 102 3.96 -19.80 -1.55
N GLY A 103 2.87 -20.39 -1.07
CA GLY A 103 2.26 -20.13 0.24
C GLY A 103 2.50 -21.24 1.26
N LEU A 104 3.01 -22.40 0.83
CA LEU A 104 3.35 -23.51 1.69
C LEU A 104 4.82 -23.39 2.11
N THR A 105 5.07 -23.44 3.41
CA THR A 105 6.41 -23.35 4.00
C THR A 105 6.85 -24.70 4.57
N VAL A 106 5.91 -25.44 5.16
CA VAL A 106 6.14 -26.74 5.81
C VAL A 106 5.44 -27.83 5.00
N LEU A 107 4.16 -27.65 4.70
CA LEU A 107 3.29 -28.69 4.12
C LEU A 107 3.25 -28.63 2.59
N THR A 108 4.43 -28.60 1.97
CA THR A 108 4.56 -28.44 0.50
C THR A 108 3.88 -29.54 -0.32
N GLN A 109 3.67 -30.72 0.26
CA GLN A 109 2.91 -31.85 -0.30
C GLN A 109 1.41 -31.56 -0.48
N LEU A 110 0.89 -30.49 0.13
CA LEU A 110 -0.50 -30.05 -0.04
C LEU A 110 -0.71 -29.18 -1.29
N LYS A 111 0.35 -28.92 -2.06
CA LYS A 111 0.29 -28.16 -3.31
C LYS A 111 -0.82 -28.67 -4.22
N ASN A 112 -1.56 -27.73 -4.80
CA ASN A 112 -2.68 -27.91 -5.73
C ASN A 112 -3.92 -28.61 -5.16
N LEU A 113 -3.94 -28.96 -3.86
CA LEU A 113 -5.16 -29.49 -3.24
C LEU A 113 -6.23 -28.41 -3.11
N LYS A 114 -7.48 -28.84 -3.27
CA LYS A 114 -8.71 -28.09 -2.95
C LYS A 114 -9.43 -28.78 -1.78
N TYR A 115 -10.40 -28.10 -1.17
CA TYR A 115 -11.15 -28.62 -0.03
C TYR A 115 -11.81 -29.98 -0.31
N ASN A 116 -12.49 -30.15 -1.44
CA ASN A 116 -13.14 -31.41 -1.82
C ASN A 116 -12.18 -32.59 -2.04
N SER A 117 -10.89 -32.29 -2.16
CA SER A 117 -9.82 -33.27 -2.38
C SER A 117 -9.12 -33.65 -1.08
N LEU A 118 -9.46 -32.99 0.05
CA LEU A 118 -8.87 -33.28 1.35
C LEU A 118 -9.25 -34.68 1.83
N GLY A 119 -10.54 -34.97 1.96
CA GLY A 119 -11.02 -36.30 2.41
C GLY A 119 -10.56 -37.44 1.50
N LYS A 120 -10.46 -37.20 0.18
CA LYS A 120 -9.91 -38.18 -0.78
C LYS A 120 -8.42 -38.49 -0.53
N LYS A 121 -7.67 -37.54 0.01
CA LYS A 121 -6.23 -37.69 0.29
C LYS A 121 -5.98 -38.20 1.70
N SER A 122 -6.74 -37.73 2.69
CA SER A 122 -6.74 -38.20 4.07
C SER A 122 -7.96 -37.62 4.81
N ASN A 123 -8.77 -38.47 5.45
CA ASN A 123 -9.86 -38.01 6.31
C ASN A 123 -9.36 -37.20 7.51
N ASP A 124 -8.20 -37.56 8.08
CA ASP A 124 -7.57 -36.82 9.17
C ASP A 124 -7.26 -35.36 8.78
N LEU A 125 -6.86 -35.08 7.52
CA LEU A 125 -6.66 -33.70 7.06
C LEU A 125 -7.97 -32.90 7.04
N LEU A 126 -9.07 -33.54 6.67
CA LEU A 126 -10.39 -32.89 6.63
C LEU A 126 -10.89 -32.61 8.05
N GLU A 127 -10.79 -33.58 8.94
CA GLU A 127 -11.16 -33.45 10.36
C GLU A 127 -10.33 -32.35 11.03
N ARG A 128 -9.00 -32.36 10.88
CA ARG A 128 -8.11 -31.29 11.40
C ARG A 128 -8.52 -29.90 10.94
N PHE A 129 -8.90 -29.76 9.67
CA PHE A 129 -9.37 -28.49 9.15
C PHE A 129 -10.68 -28.07 9.84
N LEU A 130 -11.66 -28.96 9.92
CA LEU A 130 -12.98 -28.69 10.50
C LEU A 130 -12.95 -28.43 12.00
N GLU A 131 -12.14 -29.18 12.73
CA GLU A 131 -12.01 -29.11 14.20
C GLU A 131 -11.14 -27.96 14.68
N CYS A 132 -10.30 -27.38 13.81
CA CYS A 132 -9.43 -26.26 14.17
C CYS A 132 -10.25 -25.13 14.81
N LYS A 133 -9.95 -24.85 16.08
CA LYS A 133 -10.62 -23.80 16.84
C LYS A 133 -10.04 -22.42 16.54
N ILE A 134 -10.92 -21.45 16.34
CA ILE A 134 -10.60 -20.03 16.20
C ILE A 134 -11.25 -19.27 17.35
N ARG A 135 -10.46 -18.41 17.99
CA ARG A 135 -10.96 -17.55 19.08
C ARG A 135 -11.85 -16.44 18.54
N ILE A 136 -12.91 -16.14 19.26
CA ILE A 136 -13.86 -15.07 18.96
C ILE A 136 -13.88 -14.11 20.15
N ILE A 137 -13.73 -12.82 19.87
CA ILE A 137 -14.00 -11.74 20.81
C ILE A 137 -15.31 -11.10 20.37
N ASN A 138 -16.35 -11.25 21.19
CA ASN A 138 -17.69 -10.79 20.88
C ASN A 138 -17.99 -9.49 21.64
N PHE A 139 -18.36 -8.45 20.90
CA PHE A 139 -18.82 -7.18 21.42
C PHE A 139 -20.35 -7.14 21.37
N GLN A 140 -20.97 -6.78 22.48
CA GLN A 140 -22.42 -6.58 22.59
C GLN A 140 -22.68 -5.27 23.31
N ILE A 141 -23.73 -4.55 22.91
CA ILE A 141 -24.21 -3.40 23.67
C ILE A 141 -25.27 -3.89 24.66
N VAL A 142 -25.08 -3.58 25.94
CA VAL A 142 -25.99 -3.99 27.02
C VAL A 142 -26.53 -2.80 27.79
N ASN A 143 -27.71 -2.98 28.39
CA ASN A 143 -28.33 -2.02 29.31
C ASN A 143 -28.51 -0.62 28.71
N HIS A 144 -28.83 -0.53 27.42
CA HIS A 144 -29.09 0.72 26.72
C HIS A 144 -30.34 0.56 25.85
N PRO A 145 -31.28 1.53 25.77
CA PRO A 145 -32.37 1.50 24.80
C PRO A 145 -31.84 1.36 23.37
N PRO A 146 -32.63 0.86 22.40
CA PRO A 146 -32.18 0.68 21.02
C PRO A 146 -31.52 1.96 20.50
N LEU A 147 -30.21 1.88 20.24
CA LEU A 147 -29.43 3.02 19.79
C LEU A 147 -29.84 3.41 18.38
N LYS A 148 -29.83 4.71 18.08
CA LYS A 148 -29.89 5.19 16.69
C LYS A 148 -28.84 4.47 15.84
N ILE A 149 -29.23 4.08 14.64
CA ILE A 149 -28.40 3.32 13.68
C ILE A 149 -27.03 4.00 13.47
N ASP A 150 -27.00 5.33 13.37
CA ASP A 150 -25.76 6.09 13.15
C ASP A 150 -24.80 6.00 14.34
N LEU A 151 -25.33 5.94 15.57
CA LEU A 151 -24.51 5.83 16.76
C LEU A 151 -23.91 4.42 16.89
N GLN A 152 -24.69 3.38 16.56
CA GLN A 152 -24.16 2.02 16.46
C GLN A 152 -23.06 1.90 15.40
N ASP A 153 -23.27 2.51 14.23
CA ASP A 153 -22.30 2.55 13.14
C ASP A 153 -20.98 3.21 13.59
N ARG A 154 -21.06 4.33 14.30
CA ARG A 154 -19.89 5.00 14.89
C ARG A 154 -19.12 4.10 15.87
N ILE A 155 -19.82 3.35 16.72
CA ILE A 155 -19.19 2.42 17.68
C ILE A 155 -18.46 1.30 16.94
N LYS A 156 -19.11 0.67 15.97
CA LYS A 156 -18.52 -0.40 15.14
C LYS A 156 -17.24 0.07 14.43
N LYS A 157 -17.29 1.24 13.80
CA LYS A 157 -16.14 1.87 13.14
C LYS A 157 -15.01 2.19 14.11
N GLU A 158 -15.33 2.66 15.31
CA GLU A 158 -14.30 2.95 16.31
C GLU A 158 -13.61 1.67 16.82
N ILE A 159 -14.36 0.59 17.07
CA ILE A 159 -13.79 -0.72 17.39
C ILE A 159 -12.90 -1.20 16.23
N PHE A 160 -13.39 -1.13 14.99
CA PHE A 160 -12.63 -1.48 13.79
C PHE A 160 -11.29 -0.74 13.71
N LEU A 161 -11.31 0.58 13.93
CA LEU A 161 -10.13 1.43 13.88
C LEU A 161 -9.12 1.08 14.97
N ARG A 162 -9.56 0.76 16.19
CA ARG A 162 -8.67 0.37 17.29
C ARG A 162 -7.93 -0.94 16.99
N TYR A 163 -8.63 -1.94 16.45
CA TYR A 163 -8.01 -3.21 16.09
C TYR A 163 -7.08 -3.11 14.86
N ASN A 164 -7.39 -2.22 13.90
CA ASN A 164 -6.57 -2.06 12.69
C ASN A 164 -5.42 -1.05 12.83
N SER A 165 -5.52 -0.06 13.72
CA SER A 165 -4.51 1.00 13.88
C SER A 165 -3.25 0.55 14.63
N GLY A 166 -3.37 -0.42 15.54
CA GLY A 166 -2.26 -0.98 16.31
C GLY A 166 -1.27 -1.83 15.51
N ILE A 167 -1.69 -2.37 14.35
CA ILE A 167 -0.85 -3.23 13.53
C ILE A 167 0.22 -2.40 12.83
N THR A 168 1.48 -2.69 13.12
CA THR A 168 2.62 -2.13 12.39
C THR A 168 3.29 -3.26 11.63
N PRO A 169 3.21 -3.32 10.30
CA PRO A 169 3.74 -4.44 9.53
C PRO A 169 5.24 -4.62 9.77
N LEU A 170 5.73 -5.86 9.81
CA LEU A 170 7.17 -6.10 9.74
C LEU A 170 7.69 -5.72 8.36
N LYS A 171 8.87 -5.10 8.34
CA LYS A 171 9.64 -4.94 7.12
C LYS A 171 10.31 -6.27 6.76
N ARG A 172 10.69 -6.43 5.50
CA ARG A 172 11.37 -7.64 5.05
C ARG A 172 12.66 -7.92 5.82
N GLU A 173 13.45 -6.87 6.06
CA GLU A 173 14.66 -6.95 6.88
C GLU A 173 14.43 -7.47 8.30
N GLU A 174 13.26 -7.20 8.90
CA GLU A 174 12.88 -7.67 10.23
C GLU A 174 12.39 -9.14 10.20
N VAL A 175 11.65 -9.53 9.15
CA VAL A 175 11.24 -10.94 8.94
C VAL A 175 12.45 -11.83 8.72
N ASP A 176 13.40 -11.39 7.89
CA ASP A 176 14.63 -12.15 7.65
C ASP A 176 15.49 -12.22 8.91
N ASP A 177 15.54 -11.16 9.72
CA ASP A 177 16.31 -11.19 10.97
C ASP A 177 15.76 -12.21 11.97
N ALA A 178 14.44 -12.37 12.04
CA ALA A 178 13.80 -13.40 12.85
C ALA A 178 14.03 -14.82 12.28
N ARG A 179 13.87 -14.99 10.97
CA ARG A 179 14.08 -16.27 10.29
C ARG A 179 15.49 -16.82 10.50
N TYR A 180 16.48 -15.93 10.43
CA TYR A 180 17.90 -16.27 10.56
C TYR A 180 18.44 -15.97 11.96
N ASP A 181 17.58 -15.94 12.99
CA ASP A 181 18.00 -15.67 14.37
C ASP A 181 18.94 -16.77 14.91
N LYS A 182 18.74 -18.02 14.49
CA LYS A 182 19.58 -19.18 14.83
C LYS A 182 20.74 -19.41 13.84
N ASP A 183 20.89 -18.59 12.79
CA ASP A 183 21.95 -18.74 11.79
C ASP A 183 23.30 -18.21 12.32
N GLU A 184 24.27 -19.10 12.48
CA GLU A 184 25.63 -18.79 12.96
C GLU A 184 26.31 -17.71 12.11
N LEU A 185 26.19 -17.77 10.78
CA LEU A 185 26.82 -16.81 9.88
C LEU A 185 26.20 -15.42 10.05
N THR A 186 24.86 -15.35 10.08
CA THR A 186 24.13 -14.11 10.37
C THR A 186 24.58 -13.51 11.69
N ASN A 187 24.65 -14.33 12.75
CA ASN A 187 25.02 -13.87 14.08
C ASN A 187 26.48 -13.43 14.17
N PHE A 188 27.38 -14.09 13.45
CA PHE A 188 28.78 -13.68 13.31
C PHE A 188 28.88 -12.28 12.69
N PHE A 189 28.20 -12.05 11.56
CA PHE A 189 28.17 -10.72 10.93
C PHE A 189 27.53 -9.67 11.84
N LYS A 190 26.39 -9.96 12.49
CA LYS A 190 25.74 -9.04 13.44
C LYS A 190 26.69 -8.63 14.57
N LYS A 191 27.41 -9.57 15.17
CA LYS A 191 28.41 -9.30 16.22
C LYS A 191 29.50 -8.35 15.73
N LYS A 192 30.02 -8.56 14.53
CA LYS A 192 31.04 -7.67 13.92
C LYS A 192 30.48 -6.30 13.53
N LEU A 193 29.23 -6.21 13.10
CA LEU A 193 28.53 -4.97 12.74
C LEU A 193 28.14 -4.10 13.93
N ASN A 194 28.23 -4.61 15.16
CA ASN A 194 28.11 -3.79 16.37
C ASN A 194 29.31 -2.86 16.57
N ASN A 195 30.47 -3.18 15.97
CA ASN A 195 31.61 -2.27 15.93
C ASN A 195 31.32 -1.10 14.96
N GLN A 196 31.53 0.14 15.42
CA GLN A 196 31.20 1.34 14.65
C GLN A 196 31.98 1.44 13.33
N ASN A 197 33.24 1.03 13.28
CA ASN A 197 34.07 1.12 12.07
C ASN A 197 33.57 0.13 11.02
N THR A 198 33.30 -1.12 11.40
CA THR A 198 32.71 -2.12 10.51
C THR A 198 31.35 -1.68 10.01
N HIS A 199 30.51 -1.15 10.91
CA HIS A 199 29.19 -0.64 10.55
C HIS A 199 29.27 0.49 9.52
N GLN A 200 30.16 1.46 9.73
CA GLN A 200 30.37 2.58 8.82
C GLN A 200 30.94 2.12 7.47
N LEU A 201 31.86 1.15 7.46
CA LEU A 201 32.36 0.56 6.22
C LEU A 201 31.22 -0.01 5.39
N PHE A 202 30.41 -0.90 5.97
CA PHE A 202 29.28 -1.54 5.29
C PHE A 202 28.22 -0.52 4.87
N GLN A 203 27.90 0.44 5.74
CA GLN A 203 26.92 1.47 5.44
C GLN A 203 27.39 2.36 4.27
N SER A 204 28.65 2.82 4.32
CA SER A 204 29.19 3.68 3.28
C SER A 204 29.30 2.94 1.95
N THR A 205 29.73 1.69 1.90
CA THR A 205 29.88 0.99 0.61
C THR A 205 28.55 0.55 0.01
N LEU A 206 27.62 0.03 0.82
CA LEU A 206 26.37 -0.54 0.34
C LEU A 206 25.24 0.49 0.14
N PHE A 207 25.38 1.71 0.69
CA PHE A 207 24.32 2.73 0.67
C PHE A 207 24.78 4.16 0.30
N THR A 208 26.02 4.36 -0.18
CA THR A 208 26.50 5.67 -0.70
C THR A 208 25.56 6.29 -1.74
N GLY A 209 25.31 7.59 -1.66
CA GLY A 209 24.50 8.33 -2.64
C GLY A 209 23.01 7.96 -2.66
N SER A 210 22.50 7.25 -1.66
CA SER A 210 21.05 7.12 -1.46
C SER A 210 20.49 8.44 -0.90
N ASP A 211 19.30 8.90 -1.34
CA ASP A 211 18.64 10.14 -0.85
C ASP A 211 18.41 10.18 0.68
N VAL A 212 18.71 9.08 1.38
CA VAL A 212 18.64 8.91 2.83
C VAL A 212 20.04 9.07 3.46
N ILE A 213 20.79 10.10 3.04
CA ILE A 213 22.20 10.33 3.46
C ILE A 213 22.33 10.53 4.99
N TYR A 214 21.26 10.96 5.67
CA TYR A 214 21.33 11.35 7.09
C TYR A 214 20.79 10.33 8.10
N LYS A 215 20.38 9.12 7.68
CA LYS A 215 19.87 8.11 8.62
C LYS A 215 20.83 6.93 8.75
N LYS A 216 21.42 6.78 9.95
CA LYS A 216 22.17 5.57 10.32
C LYS A 216 21.29 4.34 10.05
N HIS A 217 21.83 3.42 9.26
CA HIS A 217 21.11 2.19 8.88
C HIS A 217 21.13 1.21 10.06
N THR A 218 20.07 0.42 10.22
CA THR A 218 20.04 -0.62 11.26
C THR A 218 20.89 -1.81 10.83
N VAL A 219 21.41 -2.57 11.80
CA VAL A 219 22.15 -3.82 11.52
C VAL A 219 21.29 -4.78 10.68
N ALA A 220 19.99 -4.91 10.99
CA ALA A 220 19.06 -5.73 10.20
C ALA A 220 18.98 -5.30 8.72
N LYS A 221 18.95 -3.99 8.45
CA LYS A 221 18.92 -3.47 7.06
C LYS A 221 20.22 -3.75 6.32
N ILE A 222 21.37 -3.60 6.98
CA ILE A 222 22.67 -3.95 6.40
C ILE A 222 22.72 -5.46 6.13
N MET A 223 22.30 -6.29 7.08
CA MET A 223 22.31 -7.75 6.95
C MET A 223 21.41 -8.25 5.83
N ASN A 224 20.21 -7.67 5.67
CA ASN A 224 19.35 -8.00 4.53
C ASN A 224 20.07 -7.75 3.20
N GLN A 225 20.81 -6.65 3.08
CA GLN A 225 21.62 -6.38 1.88
C GLN A 225 22.80 -7.35 1.74
N VAL A 226 23.51 -7.67 2.83
CA VAL A 226 24.61 -8.64 2.82
C VAL A 226 24.15 -10.02 2.31
N ARG A 227 22.98 -10.50 2.74
CA ARG A 227 22.42 -11.77 2.26
C ARG A 227 22.20 -11.79 0.75
N VAL A 228 21.70 -10.68 0.19
CA VAL A 228 21.55 -10.52 -1.27
C VAL A 228 22.91 -10.60 -1.95
N GLU A 229 23.89 -9.80 -1.50
CA GLU A 229 25.21 -9.71 -2.15
C GLU A 229 26.03 -11.01 -2.03
N LEU A 230 25.82 -11.81 -0.99
CA LEU A 230 26.48 -13.11 -0.83
C LEU A 230 26.02 -14.15 -1.85
N VAL A 231 24.74 -14.12 -2.24
CA VAL A 231 24.14 -15.17 -3.09
C VAL A 231 23.92 -14.72 -4.54
N LEU A 232 23.84 -13.42 -4.80
CA LEU A 232 23.59 -12.87 -6.12
C LEU A 232 24.60 -13.33 -7.19
N PRO A 233 25.92 -13.45 -6.89
CA PRO A 233 26.88 -13.99 -7.86
C PRO A 233 26.56 -15.42 -8.34
N LYS A 234 25.74 -16.18 -7.60
CA LYS A 234 25.31 -17.54 -7.96
C LYS A 234 24.00 -17.58 -8.76
N TYR A 235 23.45 -16.43 -9.16
CA TYR A 235 22.12 -16.33 -9.75
C TYR A 235 22.07 -15.43 -11.00
N PRO A 236 21.48 -15.87 -12.12
CA PRO A 236 21.43 -15.08 -13.35
C PRO A 236 20.68 -13.75 -13.20
N ILE A 237 21.28 -12.66 -13.67
CA ILE A 237 20.69 -11.32 -13.57
C ILE A 237 19.40 -11.17 -14.39
N GLU A 238 19.28 -11.86 -15.52
CA GLU A 238 18.05 -11.87 -16.31
C GLU A 238 16.86 -12.31 -15.46
N GLN A 239 17.05 -13.34 -14.62
CA GLN A 239 16.02 -13.83 -13.71
C GLN A 239 15.85 -12.92 -12.48
N PHE A 240 16.93 -12.33 -11.97
CA PHE A 240 16.88 -11.38 -10.87
C PHE A 240 16.06 -10.12 -11.25
N SER A 241 16.23 -9.65 -12.49
CA SER A 241 15.54 -8.48 -13.03
C SER A 241 14.03 -8.66 -13.20
N LYS A 242 13.53 -9.91 -13.32
CA LYS A 242 12.10 -10.25 -13.51
C LYS A 242 11.24 -10.01 -12.26
N GLY A 243 11.84 -9.73 -11.10
CA GLY A 243 11.13 -9.55 -9.83
C GLY A 243 10.88 -10.86 -9.08
N GLY A 244 10.36 -10.77 -7.85
CA GLY A 244 10.22 -11.94 -6.96
C GLY A 244 11.52 -12.36 -6.26
N VAL A 245 12.55 -11.50 -6.34
CA VAL A 245 13.89 -11.68 -5.79
C VAL A 245 13.89 -12.15 -4.34
N SER A 246 13.01 -11.63 -3.49
CA SER A 246 13.05 -11.90 -2.05
C SER A 246 12.96 -13.39 -1.69
N LYS A 247 12.04 -14.14 -2.29
CA LYS A 247 11.89 -15.59 -2.01
C LYS A 247 13.02 -16.40 -2.64
N ILE A 248 13.57 -15.90 -3.74
CA ILE A 248 14.67 -16.56 -4.44
C ILE A 248 15.94 -16.40 -3.61
N VAL A 249 16.23 -15.17 -3.14
CA VAL A 249 17.33 -14.87 -2.22
C VAL A 249 17.18 -15.67 -0.93
N GLU A 250 15.99 -15.78 -0.36
CA GLU A 250 15.71 -16.62 0.81
C GLU A 250 16.18 -18.06 0.58
N LYS A 251 15.71 -18.72 -0.49
CA LYS A 251 16.11 -20.09 -0.83
C LYS A 251 17.58 -20.23 -1.16
N LEU A 252 18.16 -19.26 -1.88
CA LEU A 252 19.58 -19.28 -2.24
C LEU A 252 20.45 -19.09 -1.00
N TYR A 253 20.04 -18.25 -0.06
CA TYR A 253 20.76 -18.02 1.19
C TYR A 253 20.68 -19.24 2.11
N GLU A 254 19.52 -19.86 2.24
CA GLU A 254 19.37 -21.16 2.93
C GLU A 254 20.25 -22.25 2.30
N PHE A 255 20.27 -22.32 0.97
CA PHE A 255 21.19 -23.23 0.27
C PHE A 255 22.66 -22.86 0.52
N TYR A 256 23.00 -21.57 0.54
CA TYR A 256 24.36 -21.09 0.78
C TYR A 256 24.85 -21.47 2.19
N ILE A 257 24.08 -21.20 3.24
CA ILE A 257 24.49 -21.51 4.62
C ILE A 257 24.61 -23.00 4.88
N THR A 258 23.79 -23.83 4.20
CA THR A 258 23.82 -25.30 4.38
C THR A 258 24.96 -25.97 3.62
N ASN A 259 25.43 -25.36 2.53
CA ASN A 259 26.48 -25.93 1.66
C ASN A 259 27.72 -25.03 1.60
N LYS A 260 27.99 -24.25 2.65
CA LYS A 260 29.20 -23.42 2.72
C LYS A 260 30.40 -24.32 3.04
N ASP A 261 31.45 -24.22 2.23
CA ASP A 261 32.72 -24.94 2.47
C ASP A 261 33.72 -24.13 3.31
N LYS A 262 33.42 -22.84 3.53
CA LYS A 262 34.27 -21.89 4.28
C LYS A 262 33.69 -21.63 5.67
N SER A 263 34.57 -21.45 6.66
CA SER A 263 34.17 -20.99 8.00
C SER A 263 33.57 -19.58 7.94
N ASP A 264 32.73 -19.24 8.93
CA ASP A 264 32.05 -17.94 9.00
C ASP A 264 33.01 -16.75 9.04
N GLU A 265 34.14 -16.93 9.72
CA GLU A 265 35.21 -15.95 9.75
C GLU A 265 35.82 -15.72 8.36
N LYS A 266 36.11 -16.79 7.60
CA LYS A 266 36.65 -16.67 6.24
C LYS A 266 35.65 -16.00 5.29
N VAL A 267 34.36 -16.32 5.42
CA VAL A 267 33.28 -15.67 4.65
C VAL A 267 33.21 -14.17 4.98
N PHE A 268 33.24 -13.82 6.27
CA PHE A 268 33.22 -12.43 6.71
C PHE A 268 34.43 -11.64 6.25
N ILE A 269 35.64 -12.18 6.42
CA ILE A 269 36.89 -11.52 5.99
C ILE A 269 36.86 -11.29 4.47
N GLY A 270 36.56 -12.32 3.67
CA GLY A 270 36.48 -12.16 2.22
C GLY A 270 35.43 -11.12 1.79
N PHE A 271 34.29 -11.07 2.47
CA PHE A 271 33.28 -10.04 2.19
C PHE A 271 33.74 -8.64 2.61
N ARG A 272 34.34 -8.50 3.80
CA ARG A 272 34.87 -7.23 4.33
C ARG A 272 35.98 -6.69 3.43
N ASP A 273 36.90 -7.52 2.99
CA ASP A 273 38.04 -7.11 2.15
C ASP A 273 37.56 -6.55 0.80
N LYS A 274 36.51 -7.14 0.22
CA LYS A 274 35.81 -6.57 -0.95
C LYS A 274 35.21 -5.20 -0.65
N LEU A 275 34.59 -5.00 0.51
CA LEU A 275 34.08 -3.69 0.90
C LEU A 275 35.20 -2.68 1.17
N GLU A 276 36.33 -3.08 1.72
CA GLU A 276 37.51 -2.21 1.88
C GLU A 276 38.04 -1.73 0.52
N PHE A 277 38.06 -2.61 -0.48
CA PHE A 277 38.34 -2.21 -1.87
C PHE A 277 37.34 -1.15 -2.37
N LEU A 278 36.03 -1.37 -2.20
CA LEU A 278 35.02 -0.39 -2.61
C LEU A 278 35.14 0.94 -1.85
N SER A 279 35.53 0.91 -0.56
CA SER A 279 35.80 2.12 0.22
C SER A 279 36.97 2.91 -0.36
N LYS A 280 38.03 2.24 -0.85
CA LYS A 280 39.13 2.89 -1.57
C LYS A 280 38.65 3.50 -2.89
N VAL A 281 37.76 2.83 -3.64
CA VAL A 281 37.12 3.39 -4.85
C VAL A 281 36.35 4.67 -4.52
N ILE A 282 35.54 4.68 -3.46
CA ILE A 282 34.81 5.90 -3.02
C ILE A 282 35.79 7.03 -2.69
N LYS A 283 36.82 6.75 -1.88
CA LYS A 283 37.83 7.75 -1.51
C LYS A 283 38.53 8.33 -2.73
N LYS A 284 38.87 7.47 -3.70
CA LYS A 284 39.50 7.86 -4.96
C LYS A 284 38.57 8.71 -5.83
N SER A 285 37.31 8.32 -5.97
CA SER A 285 36.30 9.11 -6.68
C SER A 285 36.15 10.50 -6.06
N LYS A 286 36.03 10.59 -4.73
CA LYS A 286 35.96 11.89 -4.03
C LYS A 286 37.20 12.75 -4.24
N LYS A 287 38.39 12.16 -4.15
CA LYS A 287 39.67 12.87 -4.37
C LYS A 287 39.75 13.47 -5.78
N ASN A 288 39.19 12.78 -6.76
CA ASN A 288 39.20 13.18 -8.17
C ASN A 288 37.88 13.86 -8.61
N GLU A 289 37.02 14.28 -7.67
CA GLU A 289 35.71 14.91 -7.93
C GLU A 289 34.77 14.11 -8.85
N ARG A 290 34.93 12.79 -8.89
CA ARG A 290 34.13 11.86 -9.68
C ARG A 290 32.84 11.48 -8.99
N LYS A 291 31.77 11.30 -9.77
CA LYS A 291 30.47 10.80 -9.32
C LYS A 291 30.57 9.33 -8.95
N VAL A 292 29.93 8.96 -7.84
CA VAL A 292 29.87 7.58 -7.34
C VAL A 292 28.61 7.37 -6.52
N ASN A 293 28.00 6.19 -6.64
CA ASN A 293 26.87 5.80 -5.81
C ASN A 293 26.89 4.29 -5.52
N HIS A 294 26.02 3.87 -4.59
CA HIS A 294 25.93 2.48 -4.15
C HIS A 294 25.53 1.50 -5.25
N LEU A 295 24.83 1.92 -6.29
CA LEU A 295 24.40 1.02 -7.35
C LEU A 295 25.58 0.60 -8.23
N GLY A 296 26.49 1.53 -8.54
CA GLY A 296 27.77 1.21 -9.18
C GLY A 296 28.66 0.32 -8.30
N LEU A 297 28.79 0.66 -7.02
CA LEU A 297 29.63 -0.10 -6.09
C LEU A 297 29.11 -1.54 -5.85
N ARG A 298 27.80 -1.71 -5.72
CA ARG A 298 27.19 -3.04 -5.49
C ARG A 298 27.23 -3.92 -6.73
N THR A 299 27.07 -3.36 -7.92
CA THR A 299 27.23 -4.16 -9.14
C THR A 299 28.69 -4.53 -9.38
N LEU A 300 29.63 -3.66 -9.03
CA LEU A 300 31.05 -4.04 -8.97
C LEU A 300 31.32 -5.15 -7.92
N LEU A 301 30.67 -5.10 -6.75
CA LEU A 301 30.76 -6.15 -5.74
C LEU A 301 30.28 -7.51 -6.26
N TRP A 302 29.14 -7.53 -6.95
CA TRP A 302 28.62 -8.71 -7.65
C TRP A 302 29.65 -9.24 -8.65
N GLY A 303 30.22 -8.34 -9.45
CA GLY A 303 31.23 -8.64 -10.46
C GLY A 303 32.51 -9.27 -9.89
N ILE A 304 32.99 -8.76 -8.74
CA ILE A 304 34.12 -9.40 -8.03
C ILE A 304 33.72 -10.78 -7.52
N GLY A 305 32.48 -10.95 -7.05
CA GLY A 305 31.97 -12.24 -6.59
C GLY A 305 31.92 -13.31 -7.69
N ILE A 306 31.57 -12.96 -8.92
CA ILE A 306 31.57 -13.91 -10.06
C ILE A 306 33.00 -14.27 -10.49
N LEU A 307 33.94 -13.31 -10.46
CA LEU A 307 35.36 -13.56 -10.73
C LEU A 307 35.96 -14.56 -9.72
N GLU A 308 35.62 -14.42 -8.44
CA GLU A 308 36.04 -15.39 -7.40
C GLU A 308 35.48 -16.80 -7.65
N ILE A 309 34.24 -16.92 -8.17
CA ILE A 309 33.61 -18.21 -8.49
C ILE A 309 34.33 -18.90 -9.66
N GLU A 310 34.73 -18.14 -10.68
CA GLU A 310 35.52 -18.65 -11.81
C GLU A 310 37.01 -18.84 -11.48
N GLY A 311 37.42 -18.64 -10.22
CA GLY A 311 38.79 -18.88 -9.75
C GLY A 311 39.79 -17.77 -10.10
N VAL A 312 39.31 -16.61 -10.56
CA VAL A 312 40.15 -15.46 -10.91
C VAL A 312 40.65 -14.78 -9.63
N ASN A 313 41.97 -14.63 -9.49
CA ASN A 313 42.58 -13.94 -8.35
C ASN A 313 42.54 -12.42 -8.53
N VAL A 314 41.52 -11.78 -7.96
CA VAL A 314 41.35 -10.32 -8.02
C VAL A 314 42.31 -9.62 -7.06
N LYS A 315 43.43 -9.11 -7.57
CA LYS A 315 44.37 -8.29 -6.79
C LYS A 315 43.84 -6.85 -6.67
N PHE A 316 43.43 -6.44 -5.48
CA PHE A 316 42.92 -5.09 -5.16
C PHE A 316 44.01 -3.99 -5.17
N LYS A 317 44.72 -3.85 -6.30
CA LYS A 317 45.78 -2.86 -6.53
C LYS A 317 45.22 -1.48 -6.90
N ASN A 318 46.06 -0.44 -6.80
CA ASN A 318 45.71 0.95 -7.13
C ASN A 318 45.21 1.13 -8.57
N ASP A 319 45.72 0.38 -9.54
CA ASP A 319 45.27 0.44 -10.94
C ASP A 319 43.79 0.07 -11.09
N LEU A 320 43.36 -1.04 -10.47
CA LEU A 320 41.96 -1.46 -10.48
C LEU A 320 41.06 -0.43 -9.78
N ILE A 321 41.54 0.17 -8.68
CA ILE A 321 40.81 1.23 -7.96
C ILE A 321 40.59 2.46 -8.85
N GLU A 322 41.62 2.89 -9.59
CA GLU A 322 41.53 3.99 -10.55
C GLU A 322 40.53 3.67 -11.67
N LYS A 323 40.68 2.52 -12.32
CA LYS A 323 39.81 2.07 -13.42
C LYS A 323 38.35 1.95 -12.97
N SER A 324 38.09 1.35 -11.81
CA SER A 324 36.74 1.26 -11.25
C SER A 324 36.14 2.62 -10.90
N SER A 325 36.96 3.53 -10.34
CA SER A 325 36.52 4.88 -10.00
C SER A 325 36.13 5.69 -11.25
N LEU A 326 36.93 5.60 -12.31
CA LEU A 326 36.66 6.26 -13.60
C LEU A 326 35.43 5.65 -14.28
N PHE A 327 35.36 4.32 -14.35
CA PHE A 327 34.26 3.62 -15.00
C PHE A 327 32.89 3.96 -14.39
N ILE A 328 32.78 4.03 -13.05
CA ILE A 328 31.51 4.36 -12.39
C ILE A 328 31.07 5.79 -12.73
N ASP A 329 32.00 6.73 -12.83
CA ASP A 329 31.74 8.14 -13.13
C ASP A 329 31.26 8.33 -14.57
N GLU A 330 31.98 7.77 -15.55
CA GLU A 330 31.66 7.84 -16.98
C GLU A 330 30.32 7.16 -17.33
N ASN A 331 29.87 6.24 -16.48
CA ASN A 331 28.67 5.44 -16.66
C ASN A 331 27.61 5.69 -15.58
N ILE A 332 27.70 6.83 -14.86
CA ILE A 332 26.82 7.16 -13.73
C ILE A 332 25.33 7.08 -14.06
N ASN A 333 24.96 7.32 -15.31
CA ASN A 333 23.59 7.25 -15.81
C ASN A 333 22.97 5.84 -15.66
N TYR A 334 23.73 4.76 -15.84
CA TYR A 334 23.29 3.37 -15.58
C TYR A 334 23.13 3.06 -14.09
N PHE A 335 23.81 3.84 -13.26
CA PHE A 335 23.78 3.74 -11.82
C PHE A 335 22.79 4.73 -11.20
N SER A 336 21.93 5.39 -11.98
CA SER A 336 20.95 6.33 -11.44
C SER A 336 20.07 5.67 -10.36
N THR A 337 19.89 6.39 -9.25
CA THR A 337 18.99 5.99 -8.15
C THR A 337 17.54 6.19 -8.53
N GLU A 338 17.26 7.07 -9.50
CA GLU A 338 15.94 7.30 -10.06
C GLU A 338 15.48 6.09 -10.87
N TYR A 339 14.28 5.59 -10.57
CA TYR A 339 13.68 4.41 -11.23
C TYR A 339 14.57 3.16 -11.23
N SER A 340 15.50 3.06 -10.27
CA SER A 340 16.50 1.99 -10.13
C SER A 340 15.93 0.58 -9.94
N THR A 341 14.65 0.45 -9.60
CA THR A 341 13.94 -0.82 -9.39
C THR A 341 13.30 -1.39 -10.66
N ARG A 342 13.40 -0.70 -11.79
CA ARG A 342 12.90 -1.20 -13.08
C ARG A 342 13.75 -2.35 -13.59
N ARG A 343 13.09 -3.33 -14.20
CA ARG A 343 13.74 -4.51 -14.79
C ARG A 343 14.86 -4.14 -15.76
N GLU A 344 14.59 -3.26 -16.72
CA GLU A 344 15.57 -2.80 -17.73
C GLU A 344 16.77 -2.12 -17.07
N ASN A 345 16.54 -1.15 -16.18
CA ASN A 345 17.60 -0.43 -15.47
C ASN A 345 18.44 -1.36 -14.57
N ILE A 346 17.81 -2.36 -13.94
CA ILE A 346 18.53 -3.39 -13.20
C ILE A 346 19.43 -4.15 -14.17
N PHE A 347 18.87 -4.73 -15.24
CA PHE A 347 19.60 -5.56 -16.19
C PHE A 347 20.78 -4.81 -16.83
N ASN A 348 20.54 -3.61 -17.37
CA ASN A 348 21.56 -2.80 -18.05
C ASN A 348 22.75 -2.47 -17.14
N ARG A 349 22.48 -2.23 -15.86
CA ARG A 349 23.52 -1.91 -14.87
C ARG A 349 24.51 -3.06 -14.65
N TYR A 350 24.01 -4.30 -14.58
CA TYR A 350 24.89 -5.45 -14.41
C TYR A 350 25.60 -5.81 -15.72
N LEU A 351 24.93 -5.64 -16.86
CA LEU A 351 25.52 -5.88 -18.18
C LEU A 351 26.72 -4.97 -18.44
N ILE A 352 26.62 -3.66 -18.16
CA ILE A 352 27.77 -2.76 -18.39
C ILE A 352 28.95 -3.07 -17.47
N VAL A 353 28.69 -3.56 -16.24
CA VAL A 353 29.74 -4.02 -15.33
C VAL A 353 30.36 -5.33 -15.79
N GLN A 354 29.57 -6.25 -16.35
CA GLN A 354 30.08 -7.47 -16.99
C GLN A 354 31.12 -7.06 -18.05
N THR A 355 30.74 -6.25 -19.04
CA THR A 355 31.64 -5.81 -20.11
C THR A 355 32.92 -5.15 -19.58
N PHE A 356 32.80 -4.31 -18.55
CA PHE A 356 33.96 -3.71 -17.89
C PHE A 356 34.93 -4.75 -17.31
N LEU A 357 34.41 -5.79 -16.66
CA LEU A 357 35.24 -6.83 -16.03
C LEU A 357 35.83 -7.81 -17.04
N GLU A 358 35.08 -8.20 -18.07
CA GLU A 358 35.58 -9.05 -19.16
C GLU A 358 36.78 -8.39 -19.85
N ASN A 359 36.70 -7.07 -20.10
CA ASN A 359 37.80 -6.31 -20.69
C ASN A 359 39.06 -6.23 -19.81
N ILE A 360 38.93 -6.33 -18.48
CA ILE A 360 40.05 -6.23 -17.54
C ILE A 360 40.68 -7.58 -17.25
N PHE A 361 39.87 -8.63 -17.15
CA PHE A 361 40.29 -9.94 -16.64
C PHE A 361 40.32 -11.03 -17.70
N ASP A 362 39.88 -10.76 -18.93
CA ASP A 362 39.86 -11.70 -20.06
C ASP A 362 39.14 -13.02 -19.72
N VAL A 363 37.89 -12.89 -19.27
CA VAL A 363 37.03 -14.00 -18.87
C VAL A 363 35.64 -13.84 -19.44
N ASP A 364 34.94 -14.94 -19.72
CA ASP A 364 33.54 -14.94 -20.15
C ASP A 364 32.60 -15.01 -18.95
N LEU A 365 31.80 -13.94 -18.76
CA LEU A 365 30.86 -13.80 -17.66
C LEU A 365 29.40 -13.81 -18.15
N SER A 366 29.15 -14.04 -19.45
CA SER A 366 27.81 -14.06 -20.07
C SER A 366 26.83 -15.02 -19.39
N SER A 367 27.38 -16.11 -18.85
CA SER A 367 26.75 -17.17 -18.07
C SER A 367 26.04 -16.67 -16.79
N TYR A 368 26.43 -15.51 -16.27
CA TYR A 368 25.88 -14.90 -15.05
C TYR A 368 24.85 -13.80 -15.33
N ILE A 369 24.75 -13.34 -16.57
CA ILE A 369 23.69 -12.44 -17.01
C ILE A 369 22.51 -13.24 -17.55
N SER A 370 22.75 -14.19 -18.46
CA SER A 370 21.70 -14.93 -19.17
C SER A 370 21.45 -16.32 -18.58
N THR A 371 20.27 -16.89 -18.82
CA THR A 371 19.90 -18.20 -18.26
C THR A 371 20.70 -19.32 -18.96
N ASN A 372 21.41 -20.20 -18.23
CA ASN A 372 22.26 -21.26 -18.80
C ASN A 372 22.12 -22.64 -18.09
N SER A 373 22.87 -23.65 -18.55
CA SER A 373 22.86 -25.01 -18.00
C SER A 373 23.42 -25.14 -16.58
N LYS A 374 24.34 -24.26 -16.15
CA LYS A 374 24.83 -24.18 -14.74
C LYS A 374 23.68 -23.80 -13.80
N PHE A 375 22.82 -22.87 -14.21
CA PHE A 375 21.63 -22.47 -13.45
C PHE A 375 20.62 -23.61 -13.27
N ASP A 376 20.42 -24.46 -14.28
CA ASP A 376 19.50 -25.59 -14.18
C ASP A 376 19.91 -26.60 -13.11
N LYS A 377 21.22 -26.78 -12.86
CA LYS A 377 21.71 -27.61 -11.75
C LYS A 377 21.37 -27.01 -10.39
N VAL A 378 21.58 -25.70 -10.20
CA VAL A 378 21.22 -25.00 -8.96
C VAL A 378 19.70 -25.03 -8.74
N LYS A 379 18.92 -24.81 -9.80
CA LYS A 379 17.45 -24.89 -9.79
C LYS A 379 16.95 -26.29 -9.45
N LYS A 380 17.58 -27.34 -9.97
CA LYS A 380 17.30 -28.75 -9.61
C LYS A 380 17.64 -29.02 -8.14
N GLY A 381 18.80 -28.56 -7.64
CA GLY A 381 19.18 -28.69 -6.22
C GLY A 381 18.20 -27.98 -5.27
N LEU A 382 17.73 -26.78 -5.64
CA LEU A 382 16.70 -26.02 -4.91
C LEU A 382 15.32 -26.71 -4.92
N SER A 383 15.07 -27.63 -5.85
CA SER A 383 13.81 -28.37 -5.94
C SER A 383 13.79 -29.66 -5.12
N HIS A 384 14.96 -30.21 -4.78
CA HIS A 384 15.09 -31.51 -4.09
C HIS A 384 15.12 -31.44 -2.57
N ARG A 385 15.21 -30.24 -1.98
CA ARG A 385 15.14 -30.03 -0.51
C ARG A 385 13.80 -29.42 -0.08
N THR A 386 12.70 -29.94 -0.60
CA THR A 386 11.43 -29.82 0.14
C THR A 386 11.51 -30.81 1.31
N PRO A 387 11.37 -30.38 2.57
CA PRO A 387 11.13 -31.32 3.64
C PRO A 387 9.92 -32.15 3.22
N LYS A 388 10.10 -33.44 2.98
CA LYS A 388 9.00 -34.38 3.05
C LYS A 388 8.68 -34.51 4.54
N THR A 389 8.05 -33.50 5.14
CA THR A 389 7.33 -33.75 6.39
C THR A 389 6.30 -34.80 6.01
N LYS A 390 6.51 -36.06 6.44
CA LYS A 390 5.54 -37.11 6.16
C LYS A 390 4.21 -36.65 6.76
N LEU A 391 3.10 -36.94 6.09
CA LEU A 391 1.78 -36.60 6.63
C LEU A 391 1.60 -37.14 8.07
N GLU A 392 2.30 -38.21 8.40
CA GLU A 392 2.41 -38.84 9.73
C GLU A 392 3.00 -37.92 10.81
N GLU A 393 3.90 -36.99 10.46
CA GLU A 393 4.51 -36.05 11.42
C GLU A 393 3.57 -34.89 11.80
N LEU A 394 2.47 -34.67 11.05
CA LEU A 394 1.45 -33.66 11.38
C LEU A 394 0.77 -33.92 12.74
N ASN A 395 0.68 -35.19 13.14
CA ASN A 395 0.12 -35.56 14.44
C ASN A 395 0.92 -34.95 15.60
N ASN A 396 2.23 -34.74 15.43
CA ASN A 396 3.13 -34.18 16.44
C ASN A 396 3.26 -32.63 16.37
N LEU A 397 2.64 -31.99 15.38
CA LEU A 397 2.74 -30.54 15.15
C LEU A 397 1.54 -29.75 15.70
N GLY A 398 0.43 -30.42 15.99
CA GLY A 398 -0.78 -29.77 16.49
C GLY A 398 -0.57 -29.16 17.88
N LEU A 399 -0.81 -27.85 18.01
CA LEU A 399 -0.76 -27.18 19.30
C LEU A 399 -1.95 -27.55 20.18
N SER A 400 -1.67 -27.86 21.45
CA SER A 400 -2.70 -27.73 22.49
C SER A 400 -3.08 -26.26 22.59
N LYS A 401 -4.37 -25.93 22.39
CA LYS A 401 -4.90 -24.56 22.48
C LYS A 401 -5.54 -24.33 23.84
N PRO A 402 -4.78 -23.96 24.89
CA PRO A 402 -5.38 -23.63 26.18
C PRO A 402 -6.29 -22.40 26.04
N GLU A 403 -7.25 -22.28 26.96
CA GLU A 403 -8.00 -21.04 27.08
C GLU A 403 -7.06 -19.89 27.43
N PRO A 404 -7.24 -18.69 26.84
CA PRO A 404 -6.45 -17.53 27.23
C PRO A 404 -6.59 -17.28 28.72
N SER A 405 -5.45 -17.09 29.38
CA SER A 405 -5.44 -16.63 30.77
C SER A 405 -5.49 -15.12 30.80
N ASN A 406 -6.19 -14.57 31.81
CA ASN A 406 -6.08 -13.16 32.13
C ASN A 406 -4.84 -12.93 32.99
N MET A 407 -4.07 -11.90 32.67
CA MET A 407 -2.92 -11.47 33.48
C MET A 407 -2.95 -9.95 33.60
N SER A 408 -2.93 -9.41 34.82
CA SER A 408 -2.89 -7.96 35.03
C SER A 408 -1.54 -7.40 34.56
N ILE A 409 -1.47 -6.09 34.29
CA ILE A 409 -0.19 -5.43 33.99
C ILE A 409 0.75 -5.54 35.19
N GLU A 410 0.22 -5.39 36.40
CA GLU A 410 0.98 -5.57 37.63
C GLU A 410 1.62 -6.96 37.71
N ASP A 411 0.90 -8.02 37.35
CA ASP A 411 1.43 -9.38 37.32
C ASP A 411 2.56 -9.54 36.30
N VAL A 412 2.41 -8.94 35.11
CA VAL A 412 3.48 -8.93 34.10
C VAL A 412 4.71 -8.22 34.65
N VAL A 413 4.56 -7.04 35.25
CA VAL A 413 5.64 -6.26 35.89
C VAL A 413 6.32 -7.08 36.98
N ARG A 414 5.55 -7.74 37.85
CA ARG A 414 6.07 -8.61 38.91
C ARG A 414 6.86 -9.79 38.35
N LYS A 415 6.38 -10.47 37.31
CA LYS A 415 7.10 -11.57 36.65
C LYS A 415 8.37 -11.09 35.94
N MET A 416 8.34 -9.92 35.30
CA MET A 416 9.52 -9.29 34.70
C MET A 416 10.59 -8.97 35.74
N ASN A 417 10.20 -8.38 36.88
CA ASN A 417 11.11 -8.07 37.98
C ASN A 417 11.79 -9.30 38.56
N ARG A 418 11.13 -10.47 38.50
CA ARG A 418 11.69 -11.78 38.87
C ARG A 418 12.49 -12.48 37.75
N ARG A 419 12.73 -11.79 36.62
CA ARG A 419 13.40 -12.35 35.42
C ARG A 419 12.69 -13.57 34.82
N LYS A 420 11.39 -13.73 35.07
CA LYS A 420 10.58 -14.82 34.50
C LYS A 420 9.82 -14.41 33.23
N PHE A 421 9.98 -13.18 32.74
CA PHE A 421 9.23 -12.67 31.60
C PHE A 421 10.14 -11.88 30.66
N LEU A 422 10.48 -12.48 29.52
CA LEU A 422 11.30 -11.91 28.46
C LEU A 422 10.41 -11.18 27.44
N VAL A 423 10.31 -9.87 27.60
CA VAL A 423 9.49 -8.99 26.73
C VAL A 423 10.02 -8.92 25.31
N ARG A 424 11.36 -8.98 25.16
CA ARG A 424 12.03 -8.73 23.89
C ARG A 424 13.07 -9.83 23.60
N PRO A 425 12.63 -10.99 23.09
CA PRO A 425 13.55 -11.98 22.54
C PRO A 425 14.31 -11.48 21.30
N SER A 426 15.38 -12.18 20.92
CA SER A 426 16.34 -11.79 19.88
C SER A 426 15.74 -11.61 18.48
N TYR A 427 14.77 -12.46 18.12
CA TYR A 427 14.10 -12.43 16.82
C TYR A 427 13.08 -11.29 16.68
N GLN A 428 12.72 -10.59 17.76
CA GLN A 428 11.77 -9.49 17.69
C GLN A 428 12.41 -8.20 17.20
N ARG A 429 11.63 -7.41 16.47
CA ARG A 429 12.08 -6.09 16.00
C ARG A 429 12.27 -5.09 17.13
N ILE A 430 13.03 -4.04 16.82
CA ILE A 430 13.17 -2.84 17.66
C ILE A 430 11.84 -2.08 17.78
N GLU A 431 11.77 -1.15 18.73
CA GLU A 431 10.62 -0.27 18.92
C GLU A 431 10.41 0.69 17.74
N VAL A 432 9.25 0.60 17.09
CA VAL A 432 8.93 1.36 15.86
C VAL A 432 7.54 2.03 15.88
N ILE A 433 6.78 1.83 16.97
CA ILE A 433 5.44 2.40 17.11
C ILE A 433 5.49 3.92 17.30
N ASN A 434 4.58 4.65 16.64
CA ASN A 434 4.52 6.11 16.73
C ASN A 434 3.70 6.58 17.95
N GLN A 435 3.87 7.85 18.33
CA GLN A 435 3.24 8.42 19.51
C GLN A 435 1.71 8.31 19.51
N GLN A 436 1.06 8.63 18.40
CA GLN A 436 -0.40 8.56 18.29
C GLN A 436 -0.94 7.14 18.53
N LYS A 437 -0.28 6.12 17.96
CA LYS A 437 -0.64 4.71 18.19
C LYS A 437 -0.40 4.30 19.65
N LYS A 438 0.71 4.74 20.26
CA LYS A 438 0.98 4.52 21.69
C LYS A 438 -0.16 5.08 22.55
N SER A 439 -0.54 6.33 22.32
CA SER A 439 -1.64 6.98 23.05
C SER A 439 -2.99 6.30 22.85
N SER A 440 -3.30 5.82 21.64
CA SER A 440 -4.54 5.08 21.35
C SER A 440 -4.64 3.73 22.08
N ILE A 441 -3.51 3.05 22.32
CA ILE A 441 -3.47 1.82 23.15
C ILE A 441 -3.84 2.16 24.60
N ILE A 442 -3.22 3.21 25.16
CA ILE A 442 -3.52 3.65 26.54
C ILE A 442 -4.98 4.08 26.67
N GLU A 443 -5.51 4.85 25.72
CA GLU A 443 -6.92 5.24 25.70
C GLU A 443 -7.85 4.00 25.63
N SER A 444 -7.50 2.96 24.86
CA SER A 444 -8.31 1.73 24.79
C SER A 444 -8.41 1.05 26.15
N ILE A 445 -7.31 1.01 26.91
CA ILE A 445 -7.28 0.42 28.26
C ILE A 445 -8.11 1.26 29.23
N LEU A 446 -7.96 2.58 29.20
CA LEU A 446 -8.77 3.50 30.00
C LEU A 446 -10.26 3.42 29.67
N LEU A 447 -10.63 2.91 28.50
CA LEU A 447 -12.00 2.64 28.08
C LEU A 447 -12.45 1.18 28.29
N ASN A 448 -11.65 0.32 28.94
CA ASN A 448 -11.94 -1.13 29.09
C ASN A 448 -12.13 -1.88 27.77
N ILE A 449 -11.62 -1.34 26.66
CA ILE A 449 -11.65 -2.03 25.37
C ILE A 449 -10.56 -3.10 25.39
N LYS A 450 -10.95 -4.38 25.25
CA LYS A 450 -9.99 -5.47 25.16
C LYS A 450 -9.03 -5.22 24.01
N LEU A 451 -7.74 -5.35 24.30
CA LEU A 451 -6.70 -5.38 23.28
C LEU A 451 -6.69 -6.77 22.63
N PRO A 452 -6.12 -6.92 21.42
CA PRO A 452 -5.83 -8.25 20.89
C PRO A 452 -5.01 -9.07 21.91
N PRO A 453 -4.99 -10.40 21.82
CA PRO A 453 -4.20 -11.22 22.73
C PRO A 453 -2.70 -10.98 22.57
N ILE A 454 -1.93 -11.22 23.64
CA ILE A 454 -0.47 -11.31 23.63
C ILE A 454 -0.12 -12.79 23.63
N PHE A 455 0.74 -13.20 22.71
CA PHE A 455 1.18 -14.57 22.58
C PHE A 455 2.50 -14.74 23.31
N ILE A 456 2.55 -15.67 24.25
CA ILE A 456 3.76 -15.99 25.00
C ILE A 456 4.11 -17.47 24.85
N PHE A 457 5.40 -17.75 24.80
CA PHE A 457 5.95 -19.09 24.82
C PHE A 457 6.58 -19.34 26.19
N LYS A 458 6.06 -20.32 26.93
CA LYS A 458 6.62 -20.73 28.22
C LYS A 458 7.69 -21.78 27.97
N ARG A 459 8.95 -21.40 28.21
CA ARG A 459 10.13 -22.24 28.05
C ARG A 459 10.24 -23.29 29.15
N LEU A 460 11.12 -24.27 28.95
CA LEU A 460 11.40 -25.33 29.94
C LEU A 460 11.98 -24.79 31.27
N ASP A 461 12.67 -23.64 31.22
CA ASP A 461 13.21 -22.92 32.38
C ASP A 461 12.19 -21.97 33.06
N ASP A 462 10.89 -22.14 32.77
CA ASP A 462 9.77 -21.32 33.27
C ASP A 462 9.85 -19.82 32.91
N VAL A 463 10.69 -19.45 31.94
CA VAL A 463 10.71 -18.09 31.39
C VAL A 463 9.61 -17.95 30.34
N TYR A 464 8.77 -16.93 30.51
CA TYR A 464 7.75 -16.52 29.55
C TYR A 464 8.35 -15.60 28.49
N GLU A 465 8.37 -16.04 27.24
CA GLU A 465 8.94 -15.31 26.12
C GLU A 465 7.85 -14.72 25.22
N VAL A 466 7.91 -13.43 24.92
CA VAL A 466 6.87 -12.78 24.08
C VAL A 466 7.06 -13.12 22.59
N VAL A 467 6.10 -13.86 22.04
CA VAL A 467 6.05 -14.21 20.62
C VAL A 467 5.34 -13.14 19.80
N ASP A 468 4.24 -12.57 20.28
CA ASP A 468 3.59 -11.42 19.64
C ASP A 468 2.91 -10.53 20.68
N GLY A 469 2.83 -9.22 20.40
CA GLY A 469 2.29 -8.23 21.32
C GLY A 469 3.35 -7.38 22.02
N GLN A 470 4.63 -7.57 21.72
CA GLN A 470 5.73 -6.80 22.29
C GLN A 470 5.48 -5.28 22.26
N GLN A 471 5.06 -4.70 21.13
CA GLN A 471 4.88 -3.24 21.03
C GLN A 471 3.74 -2.73 21.94
N ARG A 472 2.72 -3.56 22.21
CA ARG A 472 1.62 -3.22 23.13
C ARG A 472 2.13 -3.24 24.58
N LEU A 473 2.87 -4.28 24.94
CA LEU A 473 3.46 -4.40 26.27
C LEU A 473 4.51 -3.30 26.52
N LEU A 474 5.41 -3.04 25.57
CA LEU A 474 6.37 -1.95 25.69
C LEU A 474 5.71 -0.57 25.76
N THR A 475 4.59 -0.35 25.07
CA THR A 475 3.83 0.90 25.19
C THR A 475 3.30 1.09 26.62
N LEU A 476 2.79 0.02 27.23
CA LEU A 476 2.29 0.03 28.60
C LEU A 476 3.40 0.34 29.60
N LEU A 477 4.49 -0.42 29.54
CA LEU A 477 5.64 -0.22 30.42
C LEU A 477 6.26 1.17 30.23
N SER A 478 6.38 1.61 28.99
CA SER A 478 6.86 2.94 28.64
C SER A 478 5.97 4.05 29.17
N PHE A 479 4.65 3.86 29.26
CA PHE A 479 3.76 4.89 29.79
C PHE A 479 3.83 4.95 31.32
N ILE A 480 3.78 3.77 31.97
CA ILE A 480 3.87 3.62 33.44
C ILE A 480 5.25 4.05 33.96
N GLY A 481 6.31 3.89 33.15
CA GLY A 481 7.68 4.21 33.52
C GLY A 481 8.49 3.01 34.01
N GLU A 482 8.00 1.79 33.79
CA GLU A 482 8.64 0.55 34.24
C GLU A 482 9.79 0.12 33.32
N SER A 483 10.85 -0.40 33.93
CA SER A 483 11.96 -1.03 33.20
C SER A 483 11.64 -2.47 32.84
N TYR A 484 12.27 -3.01 31.79
CA TYR A 484 12.20 -4.42 31.44
C TYR A 484 13.60 -5.01 31.22
N THR A 485 13.71 -6.33 31.31
CA THR A 485 14.96 -7.04 31.08
C THR A 485 15.12 -7.34 29.59
N ASP A 486 16.26 -6.97 29.01
CA ASP A 486 16.61 -7.27 27.62
C ASP A 486 17.15 -8.70 27.45
N GLN A 487 17.42 -9.09 26.21
CA GLN A 487 17.96 -10.42 25.88
C GLN A 487 19.38 -10.70 26.40
N ASN A 488 20.05 -9.71 27.02
CA ASN A 488 21.36 -9.86 27.65
C ASN A 488 21.28 -9.73 29.19
N ASP A 489 20.09 -9.94 29.76
CA ASP A 489 19.80 -9.82 31.19
C ASP A 489 20.03 -8.41 31.77
N LYS A 490 20.02 -7.36 30.93
CA LYS A 490 20.16 -5.97 31.38
C LYS A 490 18.80 -5.31 31.56
N LYS A 491 18.60 -4.64 32.70
CA LYS A 491 17.45 -3.76 32.90
C LYS A 491 17.60 -2.51 32.04
N ILE A 492 16.63 -2.29 31.14
CA ILE A 492 16.58 -1.13 30.25
C ILE A 492 15.16 -0.53 30.24
N TYR A 493 15.06 0.70 29.75
CA TYR A 493 13.79 1.37 29.53
C TYR A 493 13.41 1.34 28.05
N SER A 494 12.11 1.43 27.79
CA SER A 494 11.60 1.67 26.43
C SER A 494 12.10 3.01 25.90
N LYS A 495 12.22 3.11 24.57
CA LYS A 495 12.81 4.27 23.88
C LYS A 495 12.16 5.61 24.25
N ASP A 496 10.85 5.65 24.48
CA ASP A 496 10.11 6.88 24.81
C ASP A 496 9.50 6.77 26.22
N ASN A 497 10.30 6.37 27.20
CA ASN A 497 9.86 6.20 28.58
C ASN A 497 9.17 7.46 29.13
N LYS A 498 8.07 7.26 29.88
CA LYS A 498 7.19 8.29 30.44
C LYS A 498 6.63 9.28 29.40
N PHE A 499 6.22 8.78 28.23
CA PHE A 499 5.63 9.62 27.20
C PHE A 499 4.29 10.25 27.62
N LYS A 500 3.94 11.38 26.99
CA LYS A 500 2.66 12.08 27.20
C LYS A 500 1.61 11.68 26.17
N LEU A 501 0.35 11.56 26.57
CA LEU A 501 -0.74 11.21 25.65
C LEU A 501 -0.93 12.29 24.59
N LYS A 502 -1.23 11.89 23.35
CA LYS A 502 -1.40 12.81 22.23
C LYS A 502 -2.44 12.28 21.21
N ASP A 503 -3.20 13.20 20.64
CA ASP A 503 -4.18 12.97 19.58
C ASP A 503 -5.25 11.91 19.96
N LEU A 504 -5.65 11.88 21.23
CA LEU A 504 -6.76 11.07 21.74
C LEU A 504 -8.09 11.51 21.13
N ARG A 505 -8.96 10.55 20.80
CA ARG A 505 -10.20 10.77 20.04
C ARG A 505 -11.43 10.83 20.93
N ILE A 506 -11.42 10.06 22.01
CA ILE A 506 -12.54 9.89 22.95
C ILE A 506 -12.19 10.62 24.25
N LEU A 507 -11.01 10.35 24.80
CA LEU A 507 -10.56 10.96 26.07
C LEU A 507 -9.68 12.18 25.80
N SER A 508 -10.14 13.09 24.96
CA SER A 508 -9.34 14.23 24.47
C SER A 508 -8.80 15.15 25.57
N GLU A 509 -9.47 15.19 26.72
CA GLU A 509 -9.09 15.89 27.95
C GLU A 509 -7.79 15.37 28.57
N LEU A 510 -7.39 14.13 28.25
CA LEU A 510 -6.16 13.52 28.78
C LEU A 510 -4.93 13.81 27.91
N ASN A 511 -5.10 14.50 26.77
CA ASN A 511 -3.97 14.88 25.94
C ASN A 511 -2.99 15.76 26.72
N GLY A 512 -1.69 15.44 26.61
CA GLY A 512 -0.62 16.11 27.33
C GLY A 512 -0.28 15.52 28.70
N LEU A 513 -1.14 14.64 29.25
CA LEU A 513 -0.89 14.00 30.54
C LEU A 513 0.10 12.82 30.41
N SER A 514 0.96 12.68 31.41
CA SER A 514 1.77 11.47 31.65
C SER A 514 1.08 10.57 32.68
N PHE A 515 1.59 9.36 32.90
CA PHE A 515 1.03 8.44 33.90
C PHE A 515 0.90 9.07 35.29
N GLU A 516 1.94 9.77 35.75
CA GLU A 516 1.98 10.47 37.06
C GLU A 516 0.96 11.60 37.18
N ASN A 517 0.44 12.10 36.06
CA ASN A 517 -0.57 13.16 36.03
C ASN A 517 -2.00 12.63 35.84
N LEU A 518 -2.18 11.32 35.78
CA LEU A 518 -3.51 10.69 35.80
C LEU A 518 -4.04 10.61 37.22
N THR A 519 -5.36 10.55 37.38
CA THR A 519 -5.99 10.29 38.68
C THR A 519 -5.65 8.88 39.17
N ASP A 520 -5.62 8.67 40.49
CA ASP A 520 -5.29 7.37 41.10
C ASP A 520 -6.15 6.24 40.52
N LYS A 521 -7.47 6.48 40.41
CA LYS A 521 -8.41 5.52 39.79
C LYS A 521 -8.03 5.12 38.35
N MET A 522 -7.45 6.03 37.57
CA MET A 522 -7.01 5.76 36.20
C MET A 522 -5.65 5.04 36.17
N GLN A 523 -4.77 5.34 37.13
CA GLN A 523 -3.52 4.63 37.31
C GLN A 523 -3.78 3.17 37.71
N ASP A 524 -4.65 2.95 38.70
CA ASP A 524 -5.10 1.61 39.14
C ASP A 524 -5.69 0.84 37.97
N LYS A 525 -6.55 1.51 37.17
CA LYS A 525 -7.13 0.90 35.97
C LYS A 525 -6.09 0.41 34.95
N LEU A 526 -4.93 1.08 34.85
CA LEU A 526 -3.85 0.64 33.97
C LEU A 526 -3.11 -0.58 34.54
N TYR A 527 -2.88 -0.63 35.85
CA TYR A 527 -2.25 -1.78 36.51
C TYR A 527 -3.15 -3.01 36.52
N ASP A 528 -4.44 -2.82 36.82
CA ASP A 528 -5.46 -3.86 36.94
C ASP A 528 -5.97 -4.38 35.59
N PHE A 529 -5.60 -3.71 34.50
CA PHE A 529 -6.07 -4.09 33.18
C PHE A 529 -5.67 -5.52 32.84
N GLN A 530 -6.67 -6.35 32.56
CA GLN A 530 -6.49 -7.77 32.29
C GLN A 530 -6.08 -7.99 30.83
N LEU A 531 -4.79 -8.29 30.62
CA LEU A 531 -4.28 -8.72 29.33
C LEU A 531 -4.70 -10.15 29.02
N TYR A 532 -5.10 -10.37 27.78
CA TYR A 532 -5.45 -11.69 27.28
C TYR A 532 -4.17 -12.37 26.81
N ILE A 533 -3.68 -13.30 27.62
CA ILE A 533 -2.45 -14.02 27.36
C ILE A 533 -2.79 -15.38 26.77
N VAL A 534 -2.26 -15.64 25.57
CA VAL A 534 -2.26 -16.97 24.97
C VAL A 534 -0.92 -17.59 25.25
N GLU A 535 -0.89 -18.52 26.21
CA GLU A 535 0.30 -19.24 26.62
C GLU A 535 0.48 -20.52 25.80
N ILE A 536 1.65 -20.66 25.18
CA ILE A 536 2.08 -21.89 24.50
C ILE A 536 3.15 -22.52 25.37
N ASP A 537 2.82 -23.64 26.00
CA ASP A 537 3.72 -24.34 26.92
C ASP A 537 4.62 -25.31 26.17
N SER A 538 5.94 -25.15 26.31
CA SER A 538 6.96 -26.02 25.71
C SER A 538 6.86 -27.46 26.20
N TYR A 539 6.41 -27.71 27.44
CA TYR A 539 6.23 -29.08 27.95
C TYR A 539 5.10 -29.80 27.21
N LYS A 540 4.04 -29.07 26.87
CA LYS A 540 2.89 -29.61 26.12
C LYS A 540 3.15 -29.66 24.62
N ASN A 541 4.08 -28.86 24.11
CA ASN A 541 4.35 -28.67 22.69
C ASN A 541 5.86 -28.66 22.41
N PRO A 542 6.57 -29.80 22.57
CA PRO A 542 8.03 -29.84 22.48
C PRO A 542 8.59 -29.52 21.08
N SER A 543 7.81 -29.77 20.02
CA SER A 543 8.19 -29.51 18.63
C SER A 543 7.86 -28.09 18.16
N PHE A 544 7.31 -27.23 19.03
CA PHE A 544 6.87 -25.90 18.66
C PHE A 544 8.05 -24.92 18.53
N ASP A 545 8.10 -24.17 17.43
CA ASP A 545 9.06 -23.08 17.24
C ASP A 545 8.38 -21.71 17.39
N PRO A 546 8.71 -20.92 18.44
CA PRO A 546 8.14 -19.58 18.63
C PRO A 546 8.48 -18.62 17.48
N ILE A 547 9.62 -18.82 16.79
CA ILE A 547 10.01 -17.99 15.64
C ILE A 547 9.07 -18.21 14.47
N ASP A 548 8.68 -19.46 14.19
CA ASP A 548 7.74 -19.78 13.11
C ASP A 548 6.37 -19.15 13.38
N LEU A 549 5.86 -19.21 14.63
CA LEU A 549 4.61 -18.52 14.98
C LEU A 549 4.74 -17.00 14.82
N PHE A 550 5.82 -16.38 15.30
CA PHE A 550 6.07 -14.96 15.13
C PHE A 550 6.02 -14.55 13.65
N ILE A 551 6.71 -15.30 12.79
CA ILE A 551 6.72 -15.08 11.34
C ILE A 551 5.32 -15.29 10.75
N ARG A 552 4.58 -16.35 11.11
CA ARG A 552 3.22 -16.59 10.58
C ARG A 552 2.23 -15.48 10.92
N LEU A 553 2.30 -14.98 12.16
CA LEU A 553 1.47 -13.88 12.62
C LEU A 553 1.80 -12.56 11.91
N ASN A 554 3.08 -12.34 11.57
CA ASN A 554 3.57 -11.05 11.10
C ASN A 554 4.07 -10.99 9.64
N ASP A 555 4.18 -12.10 8.90
CA ASP A 555 4.64 -12.12 7.51
C ASP A 555 3.51 -11.76 6.53
N LYS A 556 3.89 -11.03 5.48
CA LYS A 556 2.98 -10.39 4.51
C LYS A 556 1.76 -9.76 5.21
N PRO A 557 1.95 -8.77 6.09
CA PRO A 557 0.83 -8.03 6.60
C PRO A 557 0.15 -7.35 5.42
N TYR A 558 -1.17 -7.45 5.34
CA TYR A 558 -1.98 -6.68 4.41
C TYR A 558 -2.60 -5.52 5.20
N PRO A 559 -1.84 -4.50 5.65
CA PRO A 559 -2.43 -3.41 6.40
C PRO A 559 -3.34 -2.59 5.49
N ILE A 560 -4.33 -1.94 6.10
CA ILE A 560 -5.11 -0.90 5.43
C ILE A 560 -4.13 0.18 4.98
N LYS A 561 -4.15 0.52 3.69
CA LYS A 561 -3.21 1.48 3.13
C LYS A 561 -3.58 2.88 3.62
N GLN A 562 -2.61 3.61 4.17
CA GLN A 562 -2.83 5.00 4.59
C GLN A 562 -3.17 5.88 3.38
N ASN A 563 -4.03 6.87 3.59
CA ASN A 563 -4.49 7.82 2.57
C ASN A 563 -5.03 7.10 1.30
N SER A 564 -5.80 6.02 1.51
CA SER A 564 -6.46 5.26 0.45
C SER A 564 -7.95 5.11 0.76
N PHE A 565 -8.73 4.69 -0.24
CA PHE A 565 -10.16 4.47 -0.02
C PHE A 565 -10.46 3.36 0.99
N GLU A 566 -9.60 2.32 1.10
CA GLU A 566 -9.75 1.30 2.15
C GLU A 566 -9.80 1.91 3.55
N MET A 567 -8.99 2.95 3.78
CA MET A 567 -8.96 3.65 5.07
C MET A 567 -10.17 4.58 5.21
N TRP A 568 -10.46 5.38 4.19
CA TRP A 568 -11.57 6.35 4.22
C TRP A 568 -12.92 5.66 4.42
N ASN A 569 -13.14 4.52 3.77
CA ASN A 569 -14.33 3.70 3.91
C ASN A 569 -14.65 3.30 5.36
N SER A 570 -13.64 3.27 6.23
CA SER A 570 -13.81 2.88 7.64
C SER A 570 -14.23 3.99 8.59
N TRP A 571 -14.07 5.27 8.25
CA TRP A 571 -14.33 6.37 9.18
C TRP A 571 -15.06 7.56 8.57
N VAL A 572 -15.06 7.69 7.24
CA VAL A 572 -15.82 8.76 6.56
C VAL A 572 -17.32 8.52 6.74
N ASP A 573 -18.06 9.62 6.67
CA ASP A 573 -19.52 9.65 6.66
C ASP A 573 -20.12 8.62 5.67
N LYS A 574 -21.14 7.90 6.14
CA LYS A 574 -21.78 6.81 5.40
C LYS A 574 -22.41 7.28 4.09
N GLU A 575 -22.98 8.48 4.06
CA GLU A 575 -23.63 9.06 2.88
C GLU A 575 -22.60 9.32 1.78
N ILE A 576 -21.45 9.91 2.13
CA ILE A 576 -20.35 10.15 1.19
C ILE A 576 -19.84 8.83 0.60
N ILE A 577 -19.56 7.85 1.47
CA ILE A 577 -19.06 6.53 1.05
C ILE A 577 -20.07 5.79 0.16
N SER A 578 -21.35 5.82 0.53
CA SER A 578 -22.43 5.22 -0.25
C SER A 578 -22.52 5.85 -1.64
N ASN A 579 -22.53 7.18 -1.73
CA ASN A 579 -22.59 7.89 -3.02
C ASN A 579 -21.38 7.61 -3.92
N ILE A 580 -20.17 7.50 -3.36
CA ILE A 580 -18.98 7.12 -4.14
C ILE A 580 -19.10 5.68 -4.65
N LYS A 581 -19.56 4.74 -3.81
CA LYS A 581 -19.75 3.34 -4.21
C LYS A 581 -20.84 3.18 -5.26
N THR A 582 -21.96 3.91 -5.12
CA THR A 582 -23.04 3.94 -6.11
C THR A 582 -22.53 4.46 -7.44
N LEU A 583 -21.83 5.61 -7.45
CA LEU A 583 -21.22 6.14 -8.66
C LEU A 583 -20.20 5.17 -9.26
N LYS A 584 -19.38 4.52 -8.44
CA LYS A 584 -18.45 3.48 -8.90
C LYS A 584 -19.19 2.36 -9.61
N ASN A 585 -20.26 1.83 -9.02
CA ASN A 585 -21.01 0.70 -9.59
C ASN A 585 -21.68 1.08 -10.92
N GLU A 586 -22.23 2.29 -11.03
CA GLU A 586 -22.79 2.82 -12.29
C GLU A 586 -21.73 2.90 -13.41
N LEU A 587 -20.50 3.26 -13.05
CA LEU A 587 -19.40 3.49 -13.98
C LEU A 587 -18.59 2.23 -14.32
N TYR A 588 -18.57 1.26 -13.41
CA TYR A 588 -17.71 0.08 -13.44
C TYR A 588 -17.73 -0.70 -14.77
N PRO A 589 -18.86 -0.87 -15.49
CA PRO A 589 -18.87 -1.63 -16.75
C PRO A 589 -17.84 -1.16 -17.79
N TRP A 590 -17.53 0.13 -17.84
CA TRP A 590 -16.61 0.68 -18.85
C TRP A 590 -15.51 1.58 -18.26
N PHE A 591 -15.80 2.30 -17.18
CA PHE A 591 -14.89 3.26 -16.54
C PHE A 591 -14.31 2.69 -15.23
N HIS A 592 -13.19 1.99 -15.36
CA HIS A 592 -12.46 1.37 -14.25
C HIS A 592 -10.96 1.30 -14.56
N ILE A 593 -10.12 1.23 -13.53
CA ILE A 593 -8.66 1.03 -13.68
C ILE A 593 -8.35 -0.44 -13.92
N LYS A 594 -9.01 -1.32 -13.15
CA LYS A 594 -8.79 -2.76 -13.20
C LYS A 594 -10.15 -3.45 -13.21
N THR A 595 -10.32 -4.38 -14.15
CA THR A 595 -11.45 -5.29 -14.14
C THR A 595 -11.15 -6.41 -13.14
N ILE A 596 -12.07 -6.63 -12.21
CA ILE A 596 -12.09 -7.83 -11.37
C ILE A 596 -12.82 -8.89 -12.18
N THR A 597 -12.06 -9.82 -12.75
CA THR A 597 -12.57 -10.89 -13.62
C THR A 597 -12.64 -12.22 -12.89
N LYS A 598 -11.67 -12.47 -12.00
CA LYS A 598 -11.59 -13.67 -11.17
C LYS A 598 -11.80 -13.27 -9.72
N LYS A 599 -12.39 -14.15 -8.90
CA LYS A 599 -12.44 -13.98 -7.44
C LYS A 599 -11.05 -13.90 -6.79
N SER A 600 -10.01 -14.37 -7.48
CA SER A 600 -8.60 -14.24 -7.07
C SER A 600 -8.01 -12.85 -7.33
N ASP A 601 -8.66 -12.01 -8.14
CA ASP A 601 -8.15 -10.70 -8.47
C ASP A 601 -8.22 -9.80 -7.24
N ARG A 602 -7.06 -9.28 -6.83
CA ARG A 602 -6.99 -8.30 -5.74
C ARG A 602 -7.77 -7.04 -6.11
N ASP A 603 -8.67 -6.63 -5.23
CA ASP A 603 -9.40 -5.36 -5.28
C ASP A 603 -9.11 -4.56 -4.01
N ARG A 604 -8.34 -3.47 -4.15
CA ARG A 604 -8.04 -2.55 -3.04
C ARG A 604 -8.91 -1.30 -3.08
N MET A 605 -10.07 -1.36 -3.74
CA MET A 605 -10.98 -0.22 -3.92
C MET A 605 -10.31 0.92 -4.71
N GLU A 606 -9.44 0.57 -5.68
CA GLU A 606 -8.72 1.57 -6.48
C GLU A 606 -9.66 2.42 -7.34
N ASN A 607 -10.81 1.87 -7.75
CA ASN A 607 -11.81 2.59 -8.54
C ASN A 607 -12.54 3.65 -7.69
N GLU A 608 -12.87 3.32 -6.44
CA GLU A 608 -13.43 4.27 -5.48
C GLU A 608 -12.40 5.34 -5.10
N GLU A 609 -11.13 4.96 -4.97
CA GLU A 609 -10.02 5.90 -4.74
C GLU A 609 -9.87 6.89 -5.90
N LEU A 610 -10.06 6.44 -7.15
CA LEU A 610 -10.05 7.31 -8.32
C LEU A 610 -11.18 8.34 -8.29
N ILE A 611 -12.41 7.90 -8.03
CA ILE A 611 -13.57 8.80 -7.93
C ILE A 611 -13.36 9.82 -6.81
N THR A 612 -12.89 9.37 -5.65
CA THR A 612 -12.58 10.26 -4.51
C THR A 612 -11.48 11.26 -4.85
N SER A 613 -10.46 10.82 -5.61
CA SER A 613 -9.40 11.70 -6.10
C SER A 613 -9.95 12.77 -7.04
N PHE A 614 -10.90 12.42 -7.93
CA PHE A 614 -11.56 13.40 -8.78
C PHE A 614 -12.44 14.36 -8.00
N CYS A 615 -13.18 13.91 -6.98
CA CYS A 615 -13.92 14.80 -6.09
C CYS A 615 -13.00 15.83 -5.44
N TYR A 616 -11.84 15.40 -4.93
CA TYR A 616 -10.81 16.29 -4.39
C TYR A 616 -10.30 17.31 -5.44
N VAL A 617 -10.07 16.86 -6.67
CA VAL A 617 -9.63 17.73 -7.77
C VAL A 617 -10.70 18.76 -8.13
N GLU A 618 -11.98 18.38 -8.19
CA GLU A 618 -13.09 19.30 -8.46
C GLU A 618 -13.23 20.36 -7.35
N MET A 619 -12.94 20.00 -6.10
CA MET A 619 -12.96 20.94 -4.98
C MET A 619 -11.85 22.00 -5.06
N ALA A 620 -10.80 21.78 -5.86
CA ALA A 620 -9.77 22.80 -6.13
C ALA A 620 -10.23 23.91 -7.10
N LYS A 621 -11.49 23.88 -7.55
CA LYS A 621 -12.16 24.95 -8.33
C LYS A 621 -11.34 25.48 -9.52
N GLY A 622 -10.62 24.59 -10.21
CA GLY A 622 -9.86 24.91 -11.42
C GLY A 622 -8.36 25.11 -11.24
N ASN A 623 -7.84 25.14 -10.00
CA ASN A 623 -6.41 25.18 -9.72
C ASN A 623 -5.80 23.76 -9.75
N LEU A 624 -5.89 23.11 -10.91
CA LEU A 624 -5.46 21.71 -11.08
C LEU A 624 -3.98 21.50 -10.79
N GLY A 625 -3.15 22.50 -11.06
CA GLY A 625 -1.71 22.48 -10.75
C GLY A 625 -1.42 22.32 -9.26
N ASP A 626 -2.32 22.68 -8.35
CA ASP A 626 -2.12 22.55 -6.90
C ASP A 626 -2.41 21.15 -6.37
N VAL A 627 -3.14 20.35 -7.15
CA VAL A 627 -3.65 19.03 -6.76
C VAL A 627 -3.07 17.89 -7.59
N ILE A 628 -2.82 18.08 -8.88
CA ILE A 628 -2.21 17.10 -9.78
C ILE A 628 -0.78 17.50 -10.10
N ASP A 629 0.13 16.55 -9.91
CA ASP A 629 1.54 16.60 -10.27
C ASP A 629 1.69 15.97 -11.65
N VAL A 630 2.14 16.74 -12.63
CA VAL A 630 2.53 16.25 -13.96
C VAL A 630 4.04 16.35 -14.04
N TYR A 631 4.71 15.23 -14.29
CA TYR A 631 6.17 15.17 -14.28
C TYR A 631 6.68 14.27 -15.40
N GLN A 632 7.88 14.59 -15.88
CA GLN A 632 8.59 13.78 -16.85
C GLN A 632 9.22 12.57 -16.17
N ARG A 633 9.18 11.43 -16.86
CA ARG A 633 9.78 10.18 -16.43
C ARG A 633 10.77 9.69 -17.48
N ASP A 634 12.04 9.65 -17.09
CA ASP A 634 13.14 9.28 -17.96
C ASP A 634 13.56 7.81 -17.80
N ASN A 635 14.12 7.23 -18.85
CA ASN A 635 14.69 5.89 -18.92
C ASN A 635 16.00 5.97 -19.73
N ILE A 636 17.01 5.20 -19.33
CA ILE A 636 18.32 5.20 -20.01
C ILE A 636 18.62 3.76 -20.46
N ASP A 637 18.86 3.58 -21.75
CA ASP A 637 19.27 2.29 -22.32
C ASP A 637 20.80 2.15 -22.45
N LEU A 638 21.26 1.00 -22.97
CA LEU A 638 22.67 0.63 -23.12
C LEU A 638 23.47 1.51 -24.09
N GLU A 639 22.82 2.29 -24.94
CA GLU A 639 23.46 3.20 -25.89
C GLU A 639 23.57 4.63 -25.32
N LYS A 640 23.30 4.79 -24.02
CA LYS A 640 23.17 6.07 -23.28
C LYS A 640 22.02 6.93 -23.80
N THR A 641 21.08 6.32 -24.51
CA THR A 641 19.94 7.03 -25.07
C THR A 641 18.91 7.29 -23.99
N ILE A 642 18.58 8.57 -23.77
CA ILE A 642 17.54 8.98 -22.83
C ILE A 642 16.21 8.95 -23.56
N THR A 643 15.27 8.20 -23.00
CA THR A 643 13.88 8.20 -23.44
C THR A 643 12.96 8.69 -22.33
N SER A 644 12.05 9.59 -22.67
CA SER A 644 11.25 10.33 -21.70
C SER A 644 9.77 10.24 -22.02
N LYS A 645 8.93 10.16 -20.98
CA LYS A 645 7.46 10.19 -21.12
C LYS A 645 6.79 10.94 -19.99
N ILE A 646 5.54 11.37 -20.17
CA ILE A 646 4.79 12.05 -19.12
C ILE A 646 4.14 11.05 -18.16
N ASN A 647 4.06 11.49 -16.90
CA ASN A 647 3.35 10.82 -15.84
C ASN A 647 2.54 11.83 -15.02
N ALA A 648 1.49 11.35 -14.33
CA ALA A 648 0.62 12.19 -13.54
C ALA A 648 0.17 11.48 -12.25
N ARG A 649 0.05 12.23 -11.15
CA ARG A 649 -0.45 11.73 -9.85
C ARG A 649 -1.06 12.86 -9.01
N ILE A 650 -1.82 12.52 -7.97
CA ILE A 650 -2.17 13.49 -6.93
C ILE A 650 -0.91 13.90 -6.15
N LYS A 651 -0.64 15.20 -6.03
CA LYS A 651 0.54 15.76 -5.34
C LYS A 651 0.68 15.25 -3.92
N THR A 652 -0.40 15.33 -3.13
CA THR A 652 -0.34 14.99 -1.71
C THR A 652 -1.64 14.34 -1.23
N LYS A 653 -1.68 13.01 -1.18
CA LYS A 653 -2.88 12.25 -0.75
C LYS A 653 -3.31 12.53 0.70
N SER A 654 -2.41 12.96 1.58
CA SER A 654 -2.78 13.36 2.95
C SER A 654 -3.66 14.61 2.98
N ARG A 655 -3.67 15.44 1.93
CA ARG A 655 -4.63 16.55 1.81
C ARG A 655 -6.07 16.05 1.60
N ILE A 656 -6.26 14.96 0.86
CA ILE A 656 -7.57 14.29 0.74
C ILE A 656 -8.03 13.80 2.12
N ASN A 657 -7.11 13.24 2.91
CA ASN A 657 -7.42 12.81 4.28
C ASN A 657 -7.89 13.97 5.17
N LYS A 658 -7.23 15.13 5.10
CA LYS A 658 -7.63 16.34 5.83
C LYS A 658 -9.02 16.82 5.40
N LEU A 659 -9.24 16.93 4.09
CA LEU A 659 -10.53 17.32 3.54
C LEU A 659 -11.66 16.40 4.02
N LEU A 660 -11.47 15.08 3.93
CA LEU A 660 -12.48 14.13 4.37
C LEU A 660 -12.73 14.20 5.90
N LEU A 661 -11.71 14.49 6.71
CA LEU A 661 -11.91 14.74 8.14
C LEU A 661 -12.72 16.02 8.40
N GLU A 662 -12.54 17.06 7.58
CA GLU A 662 -13.33 18.29 7.65
C GLU A 662 -14.79 18.03 7.28
N THR A 663 -15.10 17.13 6.34
CA THR A 663 -16.49 16.77 6.01
C THR A 663 -17.27 16.20 7.20
N SER A 664 -16.59 15.61 8.19
CA SER A 664 -17.24 15.11 9.40
C SER A 664 -17.42 16.18 10.49
N LYS A 665 -16.80 17.35 10.32
CA LYS A 665 -16.83 18.47 11.29
C LYS A 665 -17.68 19.64 10.81
N ASP A 666 -17.73 19.87 9.49
CA ASP A 666 -18.41 20.99 8.87
C ASP A 666 -19.38 20.51 7.78
N GLU A 667 -20.68 20.70 8.04
CA GLU A 667 -21.78 20.37 7.14
C GLU A 667 -21.72 21.12 5.80
N LYS A 668 -21.15 22.33 5.77
CA LYS A 668 -20.96 23.07 4.51
C LYS A 668 -19.95 22.34 3.62
N VAL A 669 -18.82 21.92 4.21
CA VAL A 669 -17.78 21.16 3.50
C VAL A 669 -18.32 19.81 3.04
N LYS A 670 -19.14 19.14 3.86
CA LYS A 670 -19.87 17.91 3.47
C LYS A 670 -20.74 18.14 2.23
N LYS A 671 -21.57 19.19 2.23
CA LYS A 671 -22.44 19.55 1.09
C LYS A 671 -21.63 19.89 -0.17
N GLU A 672 -20.53 20.63 -0.03
CA GLU A 672 -19.62 20.92 -1.14
C GLU A 672 -18.99 19.64 -1.71
N PHE A 673 -18.56 18.71 -0.85
CA PHE A 673 -18.02 17.42 -1.28
C PHE A 673 -19.07 16.57 -2.00
N LEU A 674 -20.30 16.48 -1.48
CA LEU A 674 -21.41 15.80 -2.16
C LEU A 674 -21.72 16.45 -3.52
N GLY A 675 -21.62 17.78 -3.61
CA GLY A 675 -21.70 18.52 -4.87
C GLY A 675 -20.59 18.11 -5.85
N SER A 676 -19.37 17.91 -5.37
CA SER A 676 -18.25 17.46 -6.21
C SER A 676 -18.49 16.06 -6.81
N ILE A 677 -19.14 15.13 -6.09
CA ILE A 677 -19.52 13.81 -6.64
C ILE A 677 -20.44 13.97 -7.86
N LYS A 678 -21.42 14.89 -7.78
CA LYS A 678 -22.32 15.19 -8.90
C LYS A 678 -21.56 15.80 -10.08
N ASN A 679 -20.60 16.69 -9.82
CA ASN A 679 -19.74 17.27 -10.85
C ASN A 679 -18.89 16.20 -11.54
N VAL A 680 -18.28 15.29 -10.78
CA VAL A 680 -17.53 14.13 -11.31
C VAL A 680 -18.42 13.28 -12.22
N LYS A 681 -19.64 12.94 -11.77
CA LYS A 681 -20.62 12.20 -12.60
C LYS A 681 -20.92 12.93 -13.91
N SER A 682 -21.12 14.26 -13.85
CA SER A 682 -21.38 15.09 -15.04
C SER A 682 -20.19 15.13 -16.01
N LYS A 683 -18.96 15.27 -15.51
CA LYS A 683 -17.74 15.26 -16.33
C LYS A 683 -17.51 13.90 -17.01
N ILE A 684 -17.79 12.80 -16.30
CA ILE A 684 -17.70 11.46 -16.88
C ILE A 684 -18.81 11.24 -17.93
N LYS A 685 -19.99 11.86 -17.78
CA LYS A 685 -21.02 11.90 -18.83
C LYS A 685 -20.52 12.63 -20.08
N ASN A 686 -19.81 13.76 -19.95
CA ASN A 686 -19.17 14.42 -21.09
C ASN A 686 -18.16 13.50 -21.77
N LEU A 687 -17.30 12.82 -20.99
CA LEU A 687 -16.36 11.84 -21.54
C LEU A 687 -17.09 10.71 -22.30
N LYS A 688 -18.16 10.17 -21.74
CA LYS A 688 -19.01 9.19 -22.44
C LYS A 688 -19.49 9.72 -23.79
N THR A 689 -19.96 10.97 -23.85
CA THR A 689 -20.39 11.61 -25.11
C THR A 689 -19.24 11.79 -26.09
N ILE A 690 -18.04 12.14 -25.62
CA ILE A 690 -16.83 12.27 -26.45
C ILE A 690 -16.46 10.93 -27.08
N LEU A 691 -16.56 9.83 -26.33
CA LEU A 691 -16.15 8.51 -26.80
C LEU A 691 -17.08 7.93 -27.88
N ILE A 692 -18.36 8.33 -27.91
CA ILE A 692 -19.36 7.85 -28.88
C ILE A 692 -19.24 8.62 -30.19
N ASP A 693 -18.64 7.98 -31.19
CA ASP A 693 -18.41 8.51 -32.54
C ASP A 693 -19.15 7.75 -33.65
N ARG A 694 -19.74 6.60 -33.34
CA ARG A 694 -20.53 5.80 -34.28
C ARG A 694 -21.77 5.18 -33.63
N ASN A 695 -22.67 4.69 -34.47
CA ASN A 695 -23.78 3.84 -34.03
C ASN A 695 -23.25 2.45 -33.59
N PRO A 696 -23.96 1.79 -32.66
CA PRO A 696 -23.62 0.43 -32.24
C PRO A 696 -23.76 -0.56 -33.41
N GLN A 697 -22.90 -1.57 -33.46
CA GLN A 697 -23.03 -2.71 -34.37
C GLN A 697 -24.01 -3.75 -33.80
N GLU A 698 -24.53 -4.65 -34.65
CA GLU A 698 -25.34 -5.79 -34.19
C GLU A 698 -24.57 -6.58 -33.12
N ASN A 699 -25.23 -6.85 -31.99
CA ASN A 699 -24.68 -7.53 -30.80
C ASN A 699 -23.57 -6.76 -30.03
N GLU A 700 -23.33 -5.47 -30.28
CA GLU A 700 -22.38 -4.66 -29.51
C GLU A 700 -23.05 -3.95 -28.32
N SER A 701 -22.64 -4.29 -27.09
CA SER A 701 -23.08 -3.56 -25.89
C SER A 701 -22.41 -2.18 -25.82
N LEU A 702 -23.18 -1.15 -25.46
CA LEU A 702 -22.66 0.21 -25.24
C LEU A 702 -21.50 0.22 -24.21
N ALA A 703 -21.55 -0.64 -23.19
CA ALA A 703 -20.50 -0.73 -22.20
C ALA A 703 -19.19 -1.27 -22.81
N ASP A 704 -19.26 -2.30 -23.65
CA ASP A 704 -18.09 -2.89 -24.30
C ASP A 704 -17.50 -1.95 -25.36
N PHE A 705 -18.34 -1.24 -26.09
CA PHE A 705 -17.92 -0.17 -26.99
C PHE A 705 -17.17 0.92 -26.22
N LEU A 706 -17.78 1.49 -25.18
CA LEU A 706 -17.15 2.55 -24.36
C LEU A 706 -15.85 2.08 -23.71
N LYS A 707 -15.82 0.83 -23.26
CA LYS A 707 -14.63 0.20 -22.68
C LYS A 707 -13.49 0.17 -23.71
N THR A 708 -13.77 -0.30 -24.92
CA THR A 708 -12.82 -0.38 -26.03
C THR A 708 -12.32 0.99 -26.44
N GLU A 709 -13.22 1.98 -26.55
CA GLU A 709 -12.85 3.36 -26.89
C GLU A 709 -12.03 4.03 -25.80
N LEU A 710 -12.37 3.82 -24.52
CA LEU A 710 -11.58 4.32 -23.40
C LEU A 710 -10.19 3.67 -23.37
N ASP A 711 -10.08 2.36 -23.67
CA ASP A 711 -8.81 1.63 -23.68
C ASP A 711 -7.80 2.20 -24.68
N LYS A 712 -8.26 2.78 -25.80
CA LYS A 712 -7.39 3.50 -26.76
C LYS A 712 -6.65 4.70 -26.14
N ILE A 713 -7.12 5.19 -24.99
CA ILE A 713 -6.60 6.35 -24.27
C ILE A 713 -5.91 5.94 -22.97
N VAL A 714 -6.55 5.09 -22.16
CA VAL A 714 -6.08 4.82 -20.79
C VAL A 714 -5.07 3.68 -20.68
N VAL A 715 -4.92 2.83 -21.71
CA VAL A 715 -3.94 1.73 -21.73
C VAL A 715 -2.55 2.24 -22.12
N ASP A 716 -1.53 1.83 -21.35
CA ASP A 716 -0.11 2.00 -21.66
C ASP A 716 0.59 0.65 -21.38
N GLY A 717 1.07 -0.02 -22.44
CA GLY A 717 1.45 -1.43 -22.41
C GLY A 717 0.23 -2.35 -22.32
N ASN A 718 0.23 -3.28 -21.36
CA ASN A 718 -0.81 -4.32 -21.24
C ASN A 718 -1.90 -4.00 -20.19
N SER A 719 -1.94 -2.77 -19.67
CA SER A 719 -2.93 -2.41 -18.64
C SER A 719 -3.32 -0.94 -18.68
N ARG A 720 -4.53 -0.62 -18.22
CA ARG A 720 -4.94 0.75 -17.94
C ARG A 720 -4.02 1.36 -16.88
N LYS A 721 -3.67 2.65 -17.03
CA LYS A 721 -2.82 3.37 -16.08
C LYS A 721 -3.54 4.56 -15.48
N LEU A 722 -3.47 4.68 -14.15
CA LEU A 722 -4.05 5.78 -13.38
C LEU A 722 -3.62 7.16 -13.88
N LYS A 723 -2.36 7.31 -14.35
CA LYS A 723 -1.85 8.57 -14.92
C LYS A 723 -2.74 9.10 -16.06
N ASN A 724 -3.24 8.21 -16.92
CA ASN A 724 -4.01 8.61 -18.10
C ASN A 724 -5.39 9.14 -17.71
N PHE A 725 -5.98 8.60 -16.63
CA PHE A 725 -7.20 9.16 -16.06
C PHE A 725 -7.01 10.59 -15.55
N TYR A 726 -5.89 10.89 -14.89
CA TYR A 726 -5.58 12.25 -14.45
C TYR A 726 -5.30 13.20 -15.63
N LEU A 727 -4.58 12.75 -16.65
CA LEU A 727 -4.34 13.55 -17.86
C LEU A 727 -5.65 13.87 -18.60
N ILE A 728 -6.54 12.87 -18.77
CA ILE A 728 -7.88 13.10 -19.33
C ILE A 728 -8.63 14.13 -18.48
N TRP A 729 -8.60 13.99 -17.15
CA TRP A 729 -9.29 14.92 -16.25
C TRP A 729 -8.80 16.35 -16.40
N ILE A 730 -7.47 16.56 -16.52
CA ILE A 730 -6.90 17.88 -16.79
C ILE A 730 -7.51 18.50 -18.04
N LEU A 731 -7.55 17.73 -19.13
CA LEU A 731 -8.02 18.19 -20.45
C LEU A 731 -9.52 18.48 -20.49
N ILE A 732 -10.35 17.63 -19.86
CA ILE A 732 -11.82 17.76 -19.92
C ILE A 732 -12.42 18.56 -18.76
N SER A 733 -11.64 18.90 -17.72
CA SER A 733 -12.09 19.60 -16.51
C SER A 733 -12.91 20.85 -16.79
N LYS A 734 -12.52 21.65 -17.80
CA LYS A 734 -13.19 22.92 -18.17
C LYS A 734 -14.24 22.78 -19.28
N SER A 735 -14.42 21.58 -19.84
CA SER A 735 -15.43 21.34 -20.88
C SER A 735 -16.85 21.44 -20.33
N ASN A 736 -17.77 22.00 -21.11
CA ASN A 736 -19.20 21.97 -20.84
C ASN A 736 -19.91 20.98 -21.79
N PHE A 737 -21.13 20.56 -21.43
CA PHE A 737 -21.85 19.57 -22.21
C PHE A 737 -22.25 20.07 -23.62
N GLN A 738 -22.61 21.35 -23.75
CA GLN A 738 -23.06 21.92 -25.01
C GLN A 738 -21.95 21.90 -26.06
N LEU A 739 -20.75 22.39 -25.74
CA LEU A 739 -19.62 22.37 -26.66
C LEU A 739 -19.19 20.94 -27.02
N VAL A 740 -19.25 20.03 -26.05
CA VAL A 740 -19.01 18.60 -26.29
C VAL A 740 -20.00 18.03 -27.31
N LYS A 741 -21.30 18.38 -27.24
CA LYS A 741 -22.31 17.94 -28.21
C LYS A 741 -21.90 18.24 -29.66
N PHE A 742 -21.38 19.44 -29.92
CA PHE A 742 -21.01 19.87 -31.27
C PHE A 742 -19.60 19.45 -31.70
N LYS A 743 -18.63 19.39 -30.78
CA LYS A 743 -17.21 19.13 -31.09
C LYS A 743 -16.69 17.76 -30.66
N ARG A 744 -17.55 16.82 -30.24
CA ARG A 744 -17.13 15.52 -29.68
C ARG A 744 -16.13 14.74 -30.54
N ASN A 745 -16.33 14.70 -31.86
CA ASN A 745 -15.49 13.90 -32.77
C ASN A 745 -14.06 14.46 -32.85
N ASP A 746 -13.95 15.78 -33.00
CA ASP A 746 -12.65 16.46 -33.00
C ASP A 746 -11.97 16.33 -31.64
N MET A 747 -12.73 16.54 -30.56
CA MET A 747 -12.25 16.42 -29.19
C MET A 747 -11.74 14.99 -28.89
N LYS A 748 -12.41 13.96 -29.39
CA LYS A 748 -11.97 12.55 -29.27
C LYS A 748 -10.65 12.33 -30.00
N LYS A 749 -10.57 12.80 -31.25
CA LYS A 749 -9.37 12.66 -32.09
C LYS A 749 -8.16 13.32 -31.44
N ASP A 750 -8.32 14.55 -30.97
CA ASP A 750 -7.26 15.31 -30.30
C ASP A 750 -6.87 14.70 -28.96
N LEU A 751 -7.84 14.24 -28.16
CA LEU A 751 -7.59 13.56 -26.90
C LEU A 751 -6.78 12.27 -27.09
N VAL A 752 -7.18 11.41 -28.04
CA VAL A 752 -6.46 10.17 -28.36
C VAL A 752 -5.05 10.47 -28.87
N LYS A 753 -4.90 11.45 -29.77
CA LYS A 753 -3.61 11.85 -30.33
C LYS A 753 -2.66 12.35 -29.23
N MET A 754 -3.15 13.25 -28.38
CA MET A 754 -2.39 13.86 -27.31
C MET A 754 -1.95 12.83 -26.27
N ILE A 755 -2.86 12.00 -25.76
CA ILE A 755 -2.51 10.98 -24.75
C ILE A 755 -1.56 9.92 -25.33
N LYS A 756 -1.76 9.48 -26.58
CA LYS A 756 -0.82 8.56 -27.25
C LYS A 756 0.56 9.16 -27.42
N PHE A 757 0.65 10.44 -27.79
CA PHE A 757 1.93 11.15 -27.88
C PHE A 757 2.64 11.12 -26.53
N TYR A 758 1.99 11.55 -25.45
CA TYR A 758 2.62 11.64 -24.13
C TYR A 758 2.85 10.29 -23.42
N ASN A 759 2.22 9.21 -23.90
CA ASN A 759 2.50 7.84 -23.45
C ASN A 759 3.71 7.21 -24.12
N LYS A 760 4.02 7.60 -25.37
CA LYS A 760 5.22 7.15 -26.06
C LYS A 760 6.47 7.67 -25.35
N SER A 761 7.52 6.87 -25.41
CA SER A 761 8.84 7.28 -24.98
C SER A 761 9.47 8.12 -26.10
N HIS A 762 9.91 9.33 -25.78
CA HIS A 762 10.52 10.28 -26.72
C HIS A 762 12.02 10.38 -26.50
N LEU A 763 12.77 10.39 -27.59
CA LEU A 763 14.21 10.60 -27.59
C LEU A 763 14.54 12.09 -27.38
N ASN A 764 15.66 12.38 -26.74
CA ASN A 764 16.25 13.74 -26.60
C ASN A 764 15.41 14.76 -25.80
N PHE A 765 14.35 14.33 -25.11
CA PHE A 765 13.68 15.17 -24.10
C PHE A 765 14.42 15.02 -22.76
N SER A 766 15.70 15.38 -22.71
CA SER A 766 16.49 15.39 -21.48
C SER A 766 16.42 16.78 -20.82
N LYS A 767 16.95 16.97 -19.61
CA LYS A 767 16.97 18.25 -18.85
C LYS A 767 17.83 19.36 -19.51
N ASP A 768 17.87 19.42 -20.82
CA ASP A 768 18.43 20.56 -21.55
C ASP A 768 17.44 21.72 -21.44
N LEU A 769 17.96 22.89 -21.07
CA LEU A 769 17.23 24.00 -20.43
C LEU A 769 16.06 24.62 -21.23
N ASP A 770 15.88 24.27 -22.51
CA ASP A 770 14.93 24.95 -23.39
C ASP A 770 13.70 24.11 -23.82
N TYR A 771 13.65 22.79 -23.58
CA TYR A 771 12.50 21.99 -24.02
C TYR A 771 12.29 20.68 -23.24
N ASN A 772 11.36 20.69 -22.27
CA ASN A 772 10.93 19.46 -21.58
C ASN A 772 9.48 19.07 -21.95
N LEU A 773 9.13 17.79 -21.80
CA LEU A 773 7.79 17.28 -22.14
C LEU A 773 6.68 17.87 -21.27
N VAL A 774 7.00 18.35 -20.06
CA VAL A 774 6.01 18.88 -19.12
C VAL A 774 5.51 20.23 -19.59
N ASP A 775 6.42 21.11 -20.03
CA ASP A 775 6.10 22.42 -20.57
C ASP A 775 5.33 22.27 -21.88
N LYS A 776 5.78 21.37 -22.76
CA LYS A 776 5.03 21.02 -23.98
C LYS A 776 3.60 20.52 -23.66
N PHE A 777 3.46 19.63 -22.67
CA PHE A 777 2.15 19.15 -22.25
C PHE A 777 1.28 20.29 -21.69
N ALA A 778 1.87 21.21 -20.94
CA ALA A 778 1.16 22.36 -20.39
C ALA A 778 0.66 23.30 -21.51
N GLU A 779 1.47 23.55 -22.54
CA GLU A 779 1.10 24.32 -23.72
C GLU A 779 0.00 23.64 -24.53
N ASP A 780 0.19 22.37 -24.90
CA ASP A 780 -0.81 21.58 -25.62
C ASP A 780 -2.12 21.51 -24.84
N SER A 781 -2.06 21.39 -23.50
CA SER A 781 -3.24 21.38 -22.64
C SER A 781 -3.97 22.72 -22.65
N LYS A 782 -3.23 23.84 -22.61
CA LYS A 782 -3.82 25.18 -22.74
C LYS A 782 -4.53 25.33 -24.09
N PHE A 783 -3.91 24.87 -25.17
CA PHE A 783 -4.51 24.91 -26.51
C PHE A 783 -5.77 24.04 -26.60
N PHE A 784 -5.71 22.80 -26.12
CA PHE A 784 -6.86 21.90 -26.07
C PHE A 784 -8.02 22.51 -25.26
N ILE A 785 -7.73 23.00 -24.05
CA ILE A 785 -8.72 23.63 -23.18
C ILE A 785 -9.34 24.85 -23.87
N LYS A 786 -8.55 25.69 -24.54
CA LYS A 786 -9.04 26.85 -25.29
C LYS A 786 -10.00 26.45 -26.42
N ASN A 787 -9.72 25.36 -27.13
CA ASN A 787 -10.55 24.89 -28.25
C ASN A 787 -11.86 24.22 -27.81
N TYR A 788 -11.88 23.64 -26.60
CA TYR A 788 -12.98 22.81 -26.10
C TYR A 788 -13.55 23.27 -24.75
N SER A 789 -13.37 24.55 -24.39
CA SER A 789 -14.00 25.18 -23.22
C SER A 789 -14.63 26.53 -23.59
N PRO A 790 -15.64 27.01 -22.82
CA PRO A 790 -16.19 28.35 -22.97
C PRO A 790 -15.11 29.42 -22.78
N ILE A 791 -15.15 30.46 -23.61
CA ILE A 791 -14.16 31.54 -23.63
C ILE A 791 -14.49 32.63 -22.59
N SER A 792 -15.78 32.81 -22.27
CA SER A 792 -16.28 33.88 -21.42
C SER A 792 -17.29 33.36 -20.38
N THR A 793 -17.53 34.16 -19.34
CA THR A 793 -18.66 34.02 -18.43
C THR A 793 -19.53 35.24 -18.60
N ARG A 794 -20.87 35.13 -18.61
CA ARG A 794 -21.77 36.29 -18.74
C ARG A 794 -21.54 37.24 -17.56
N LYS A 795 -20.87 38.37 -17.82
CA LYS A 795 -20.60 39.44 -16.86
C LYS A 795 -21.28 40.74 -17.27
N ARG A 796 -21.48 40.95 -18.57
CA ARG A 796 -22.04 42.20 -19.09
C ARG A 796 -23.56 42.25 -18.94
N LYS A 797 -24.05 43.29 -18.26
CA LYS A 797 -25.45 43.74 -18.31
C LYS A 797 -25.46 45.07 -19.05
N LEU A 798 -26.27 45.18 -20.10
CA LEU A 798 -26.35 46.40 -20.88
C LEU A 798 -27.23 47.46 -20.19
N THR A 799 -26.82 48.72 -20.28
CA THR A 799 -27.66 49.87 -19.93
C THR A 799 -28.78 50.09 -20.96
N MET A 800 -29.76 50.96 -20.68
CA MET A 800 -30.82 51.25 -21.65
C MET A 800 -30.29 51.95 -22.91
N ASP A 801 -29.28 52.82 -22.77
CA ASP A 801 -28.66 53.49 -23.91
C ASP A 801 -27.88 52.50 -24.79
N GLU A 802 -27.15 51.56 -24.18
CA GLU A 802 -26.48 50.48 -24.94
C GLU A 802 -27.48 49.58 -25.67
N LYS A 803 -28.63 49.29 -25.06
CA LYS A 803 -29.70 48.52 -25.73
C LYS A 803 -30.30 49.30 -26.91
N LYS A 804 -30.48 50.61 -26.78
CA LYS A 804 -30.98 51.45 -27.86
C LYS A 804 -29.98 51.46 -29.02
N SER A 805 -28.69 51.67 -28.75
CA SER A 805 -27.62 51.60 -29.75
C SER A 805 -27.59 50.24 -30.47
N LEU A 806 -27.72 49.13 -29.73
CA LEU A 806 -27.78 47.79 -30.31
C LEU A 806 -29.03 47.56 -31.17
N LEU A 807 -30.18 48.10 -30.77
CA LEU A 807 -31.42 48.01 -31.55
C LEU A 807 -31.33 48.84 -32.84
N ASP A 808 -30.71 50.03 -32.77
CA ASP A 808 -30.45 50.90 -33.91
C ASP A 808 -29.46 50.24 -34.89
N GLU A 809 -28.38 49.60 -34.39
CA GLU A 809 -27.46 48.78 -35.20
C GLU A 809 -28.15 47.59 -35.86
N GLN A 810 -29.19 47.03 -35.22
CA GLN A 810 -30.03 45.97 -35.79
C GLN A 810 -31.09 46.50 -36.77
N GLY A 811 -31.14 47.81 -37.03
CA GLY A 811 -32.14 48.43 -37.90
C GLY A 811 -33.56 48.31 -37.38
N GLY A 812 -33.74 48.28 -36.05
CA GLY A 812 -35.05 48.10 -35.41
C GLY A 812 -35.66 46.73 -35.67
N LYS A 813 -34.84 45.69 -35.87
CA LYS A 813 -35.29 44.32 -36.12
C LYS A 813 -34.76 43.32 -35.10
N SER A 814 -35.50 42.24 -34.88
CA SER A 814 -35.12 41.10 -34.04
C SER A 814 -33.87 40.41 -34.59
N SER A 815 -32.91 40.18 -33.70
CA SER A 815 -31.69 39.42 -34.01
C SER A 815 -31.94 37.93 -34.30
N ILE A 816 -33.17 37.44 -34.08
CA ILE A 816 -33.56 36.05 -34.33
C ILE A 816 -34.50 35.95 -35.54
N SER A 817 -35.63 36.66 -35.53
CA SER A 817 -36.69 36.52 -36.54
C SER A 817 -36.64 37.56 -37.65
N GLY A 818 -35.91 38.66 -37.47
CA GLY A 818 -35.96 39.83 -38.36
C GLY A 818 -37.25 40.65 -38.26
N ALA A 819 -38.17 40.31 -37.35
CA ALA A 819 -39.39 41.08 -37.09
C ALA A 819 -39.07 42.47 -36.54
N THR A 820 -39.92 43.46 -36.83
CA THR A 820 -39.76 44.82 -36.30
C THR A 820 -39.81 44.83 -34.77
N MET A 821 -38.99 45.69 -34.16
CA MET A 821 -38.81 45.81 -32.72
C MET A 821 -38.63 47.26 -32.30
N TYR A 822 -39.22 47.59 -31.16
CA TYR A 822 -39.04 48.86 -30.47
C TYR A 822 -38.44 48.66 -29.09
N ILE A 823 -37.75 49.68 -28.56
CA ILE A 823 -37.04 49.61 -27.28
C ILE A 823 -37.97 49.35 -26.08
N TRP A 824 -39.28 49.64 -26.24
CA TRP A 824 -40.33 49.45 -25.24
C TRP A 824 -41.08 48.12 -25.36
N ASP A 825 -40.78 47.30 -26.38
CA ASP A 825 -41.36 45.97 -26.50
C ASP A 825 -40.83 45.05 -25.39
N GLU A 826 -41.46 43.88 -25.20
CA GLU A 826 -40.90 42.85 -24.31
C GLU A 826 -39.65 42.21 -24.95
N ILE A 827 -38.49 42.84 -24.72
CA ILE A 827 -37.22 42.47 -25.34
C ILE A 827 -36.28 41.75 -24.36
N GLU A 828 -35.52 40.76 -24.85
CA GLU A 828 -34.40 40.14 -24.13
C GLU A 828 -33.09 40.35 -24.90
N VAL A 829 -32.00 40.59 -24.16
CA VAL A 829 -30.64 40.62 -24.69
C VAL A 829 -30.02 39.25 -24.46
N ASP A 830 -29.59 38.59 -25.53
CA ASP A 830 -28.85 37.35 -25.45
C ASP A 830 -27.72 37.30 -26.48
N HIS A 831 -26.81 36.34 -26.34
CA HIS A 831 -25.72 36.19 -27.30
C HIS A 831 -26.23 35.61 -28.63
N LYS A 832 -25.80 36.20 -29.75
CA LYS A 832 -26.02 35.67 -31.11
C LYS A 832 -25.43 34.27 -31.19
N VAL A 833 -24.14 34.13 -30.88
CA VAL A 833 -23.49 32.85 -30.59
C VAL A 833 -23.46 32.63 -29.08
N PRO A 834 -24.09 31.56 -28.54
CA PRO A 834 -24.10 31.30 -27.10
C PRO A 834 -22.70 31.22 -26.49
N ILE A 835 -22.50 31.76 -25.28
CA ILE A 835 -21.25 31.60 -24.49
C ILE A 835 -20.88 30.11 -24.34
N SER A 836 -21.89 29.25 -24.19
CA SER A 836 -21.71 27.80 -24.09
C SER A 836 -21.08 27.17 -25.33
N LEU A 837 -21.12 27.86 -26.48
CA LEU A 837 -20.52 27.51 -27.77
C LEU A 837 -19.36 28.45 -28.14
N GLN A 838 -18.67 29.02 -27.14
CA GLN A 838 -17.52 29.91 -27.32
C GLN A 838 -17.85 31.31 -27.87
N GLY A 839 -19.12 31.72 -27.81
CA GLY A 839 -19.49 33.12 -28.03
C GLY A 839 -18.83 34.04 -27.01
N LYS A 840 -18.27 35.16 -27.48
CA LYS A 840 -17.67 36.16 -26.59
C LYS A 840 -18.75 37.00 -25.90
N ASP A 841 -18.47 37.47 -24.68
CA ASP A 841 -19.34 38.40 -23.94
C ASP A 841 -19.01 39.86 -24.33
N GLU A 842 -19.01 40.14 -25.64
CA GLU A 842 -18.72 41.44 -26.27
C GLU A 842 -20.00 41.97 -26.96
N ILE A 843 -20.15 43.30 -27.11
CA ILE A 843 -21.39 43.92 -27.65
C ILE A 843 -21.75 43.36 -29.02
N GLU A 844 -20.73 43.11 -29.84
CA GLU A 844 -20.84 42.66 -31.22
C GLU A 844 -21.54 41.28 -31.31
N ASN A 845 -21.36 40.45 -30.29
CA ASN A 845 -22.00 39.14 -30.17
C ASN A 845 -23.30 39.17 -29.34
N LEU A 846 -23.77 40.33 -28.90
CA LEU A 846 -25.09 40.48 -28.29
C LEU A 846 -26.12 40.83 -29.36
N GLY A 847 -27.33 40.34 -29.16
CA GLY A 847 -28.49 40.66 -29.97
C GLY A 847 -29.72 40.88 -29.10
N ILE A 848 -30.58 41.78 -29.54
CA ILE A 848 -31.89 42.03 -28.95
C ILE A 848 -32.92 41.26 -29.77
N ALA A 849 -33.80 40.53 -29.09
CA ALA A 849 -34.91 39.80 -29.70
C ALA A 849 -36.15 39.90 -28.82
N HIS A 850 -37.33 39.63 -29.39
CA HIS A 850 -38.55 39.52 -28.59
C HIS A 850 -38.38 38.39 -27.57
N LYS A 851 -38.85 38.61 -26.34
CA LYS A 851 -38.68 37.68 -25.21
C LYS A 851 -39.20 36.28 -25.49
N ILE A 852 -40.33 36.15 -26.20
CA ILE A 852 -40.89 34.85 -26.59
C ILE A 852 -39.99 34.15 -27.61
N GLU A 853 -39.56 34.87 -28.65
CA GLU A 853 -38.66 34.35 -29.69
C GLU A 853 -37.33 33.87 -29.09
N ASN A 854 -36.76 34.65 -28.18
CA ASN A 854 -35.51 34.33 -27.52
C ASN A 854 -35.63 33.08 -26.62
N ARG A 855 -36.78 32.88 -25.98
CA ARG A 855 -37.05 31.68 -25.17
C ARG A 855 -37.32 30.44 -26.04
N GLU A 856 -37.98 30.61 -27.18
CA GLU A 856 -38.20 29.51 -28.14
C GLU A 856 -36.93 29.08 -28.87
N LYS A 857 -35.92 29.96 -29.01
CA LYS A 857 -34.58 29.61 -29.52
C LYS A 857 -33.95 28.47 -28.72
N GLY A 858 -34.18 28.41 -27.40
CA GLY A 858 -33.69 27.32 -26.54
C GLY A 858 -34.39 25.97 -26.76
N SER A 859 -35.59 25.97 -27.35
CA SER A 859 -36.39 24.77 -27.65
C SER A 859 -36.03 24.12 -28.99
N LYS A 860 -35.36 24.87 -29.89
CA LYS A 860 -35.11 24.48 -31.29
C LYS A 860 -33.62 24.23 -31.64
N LEU A 861 -32.68 24.34 -30.68
CA LEU A 861 -31.21 24.19 -30.88
C LEU A 861 -30.55 22.99 -30.16
#